data_AF-A0A255YQ44-F1
#
_entry.id   AF-A0A255YQ44-F1
#
_cell.length_a   1.000
_cell.length_b   1.000
_cell.length_c   1.000
_cell.angle_alpha   90.00
_cell.angle_beta   90.00
_cell.angle_gamma   90.00
#
_symmetry.space_group_name_H-M   'P 1'
#
loop_
_entity.id
_entity.type
_entity.pdbx_description
1 polymer ?
#
loop_
_entity_poly.entity_id
_entity_poly.type
_entity_poly.pdbx_seq_one_letter_code
_entity_poly.pdbx_strand_id
1 'polypeptide(L)'
;MTPAVRITAGVAAAALLLAGCGGGGAPSTPVAVSPTPSPGVSPASVFTRPPAEALTTADVQAIIARAAAEATARNLPAVIAVVDRVGNVLAVYRMAGARATATTRANANGANIDAQGVTVPAELAAIAKAITGAYLSSGGNAFSTRTASMIVQPHFPPSARTVGLESGPLYGVQFSQLPCSDLVARFGVGSPFIGPKRSPLGLAADPGGFPLYKNGVAVGGVGIMADGDYGFDSEVTDTDVDDEEHIALAATTGFEAPATIRAERISVDGTLLRYSDAVAAGLRANPASAPGFASLTGSLVAVAGFNAASIVAGTPYGSEASGVRPATAAEFNHPDAYVLSDGAGANRYPVRAGSDAGDVAQPLTAAEARAILEEAFAIMARARAQIRQPLDSRAQVSISVVDTRGTVLGLVRSPDAPVFGIDVSLQKARTAAFFSNPRAAAELGAVVTAAGAPDANVRDFVAKTNAFFGNTGFLTGQVAVSNRAIGNIARPYFPDGEAGRPPGALSRDIRGWSPFSTGLQSALIVQNLVQVLGGGDPRQCSFLPNTASGQNRLANGIQIFPGAVPIYRGATLVGAIGVSGDGIDQDDMISFLGTSNAGLRVGGIGLPPASVRSDQVEVPLATGNRVRLRFVGCPFAPFLDTSENNVCQAR
;
A
#
# COMPACT_ATOMS: atom_id res chain seq x y z
N MET A 1 -19.21 57.52 35.58
CA MET A 1 -18.95 58.58 36.58
C MET A 1 -17.47 58.53 36.96
N THR A 2 -16.89 59.63 37.44
CA THR A 2 -15.53 59.73 38.01
C THR A 2 -15.39 58.88 39.29
N PRO A 3 -14.17 58.47 39.76
CA PRO A 3 -12.87 59.20 39.78
C PRO A 3 -11.66 58.40 39.19
N ALA A 4 -10.37 58.79 39.30
CA ALA A 4 -9.68 60.09 39.16
C ALA A 4 -8.13 59.94 39.37
N VAL A 5 -7.33 60.94 38.94
CA VAL A 5 -6.11 61.54 39.63
C VAL A 5 -4.99 60.61 40.19
N ARG A 6 -3.67 60.77 39.95
CA ARG A 6 -2.81 61.68 39.11
C ARG A 6 -1.32 61.21 39.22
N ILE A 7 -0.44 61.65 38.28
CA ILE A 7 1.03 61.94 38.45
C ILE A 7 1.94 60.71 38.75
N THR A 8 3.10 60.42 38.11
CA THR A 8 4.05 61.08 37.15
C THR A 8 4.83 59.95 36.38
N ALA A 9 5.84 60.10 35.48
CA ALA A 9 6.63 61.17 34.82
C ALA A 9 7.29 60.57 33.52
N GLY A 10 8.15 61.32 32.82
CA GLY A 10 9.08 60.81 31.77
C GLY A 10 8.55 60.94 30.33
N VAL A 11 8.53 62.12 29.69
CA VAL A 11 9.63 62.91 29.08
C VAL A 11 10.10 62.39 27.70
N ALA A 12 9.72 63.16 26.66
CA ALA A 12 10.34 63.32 25.32
C ALA A 12 10.30 62.14 24.29
N ALA A 13 10.16 62.38 22.97
CA ALA A 13 9.71 63.56 22.20
C ALA A 13 9.41 63.20 20.72
N ALA A 14 8.68 64.08 19.99
CA ALA A 14 8.50 64.19 18.51
C ALA A 14 8.08 62.92 17.72
N ALA A 15 6.96 62.80 17.00
CA ALA A 15 5.93 63.71 16.44
C ALA A 15 6.26 64.44 15.12
N LEU A 16 5.60 64.03 14.03
CA LEU A 16 4.99 64.76 12.86
C LEU A 16 4.42 63.64 11.92
N LEU A 17 3.20 63.58 11.35
CA LEU A 17 2.24 64.55 10.80
C LEU A 17 2.82 65.32 9.60
N LEU A 18 2.32 65.22 8.35
CA LEU A 18 0.91 65.22 7.89
C LEU A 18 0.69 64.60 6.47
N ALA A 19 -0.57 64.18 6.23
CA ALA A 19 -1.40 64.19 5.00
C ALA A 19 -0.82 64.03 3.57
N GLY A 20 -1.53 63.23 2.74
CA GLY A 20 -1.42 63.29 1.27
C GLY A 20 -2.20 62.20 0.53
N CYS A 21 -3.43 62.49 0.09
CA CYS A 21 -4.16 61.64 -0.86
C CYS A 21 -3.83 62.04 -2.31
N GLY A 22 -3.50 61.07 -3.17
CA GLY A 22 -3.29 61.32 -4.61
C GLY A 22 -3.13 60.00 -5.37
N GLY A 23 -3.90 59.81 -6.44
CA GLY A 23 -3.82 58.63 -7.30
C GLY A 23 -3.01 58.89 -8.58
N GLY A 24 -2.31 57.85 -9.05
CA GLY A 24 -1.58 57.82 -10.31
C GLY A 24 -1.13 56.39 -10.60
N GLY A 25 -1.14 55.96 -11.87
CA GLY A 25 -0.92 54.55 -12.23
C GLY A 25 0.29 54.32 -13.14
N ALA A 26 0.89 53.13 -13.01
CA ALA A 26 1.94 52.54 -13.87
C ALA A 26 3.30 53.30 -13.87
N PRO A 27 4.45 52.59 -13.87
CA PRO A 27 4.75 51.53 -14.84
C PRO A 27 5.20 50.18 -14.24
N SER A 28 5.19 49.15 -15.09
CA SER A 28 5.74 47.82 -14.81
C SER A 28 7.27 47.83 -14.84
N THR A 29 7.92 47.55 -13.70
CA THR A 29 9.36 47.27 -13.64
C THR A 29 9.69 45.90 -14.24
N PRO A 30 10.76 45.75 -15.06
CA PRO A 30 11.20 44.45 -15.54
C PRO A 30 11.62 43.52 -14.38
N VAL A 31 11.25 42.24 -14.46
CA VAL A 31 11.79 41.21 -13.56
C VAL A 31 13.26 40.98 -13.92
N ALA A 32 14.16 41.17 -12.95
CA ALA A 32 15.59 40.92 -13.15
C ALA A 32 15.86 39.42 -13.37
N VAL A 33 16.78 39.12 -14.29
CA VAL A 33 17.17 37.73 -14.61
C VAL A 33 17.92 37.12 -13.42
N SER A 34 17.62 35.87 -13.10
CA SER A 34 18.11 35.17 -11.91
C SER A 34 19.64 35.13 -11.79
N PRO A 35 20.21 35.27 -10.57
CA PRO A 35 21.57 34.82 -10.32
C PRO A 35 21.65 33.28 -10.45
N THR A 36 22.87 32.77 -10.66
CA THR A 36 23.17 31.34 -10.75
C THR A 36 22.75 30.57 -9.49
N PRO A 37 22.37 29.28 -9.61
CA PRO A 37 21.96 28.49 -8.46
C PRO A 37 23.11 28.32 -7.47
N SER A 38 22.90 28.78 -6.25
CA SER A 38 23.77 28.48 -5.11
C SER A 38 23.81 26.96 -4.88
N PRO A 39 24.93 26.36 -4.41
CA PRO A 39 24.97 24.95 -4.02
C PRO A 39 23.84 24.63 -3.04
N GLY A 40 22.93 23.75 -3.46
CA GLY A 40 21.73 23.43 -2.68
C GLY A 40 22.11 22.79 -1.36
N VAL A 41 21.75 23.43 -0.25
CA VAL A 41 21.87 22.87 1.10
C VAL A 41 21.04 21.58 1.12
N SER A 42 21.70 20.43 1.30
CA SER A 42 20.99 19.15 1.45
C SER A 42 20.00 19.26 2.63
N PRO A 43 18.74 18.83 2.47
CA PRO A 43 17.74 18.90 3.52
C PRO A 43 18.23 18.26 4.83
N ALA A 44 17.77 18.76 5.97
CA ALA A 44 18.06 18.14 7.26
C ALA A 44 17.38 16.77 7.38
N SER A 45 18.00 15.84 8.12
CA SER A 45 17.36 14.57 8.47
C SER A 45 16.24 14.81 9.49
N VAL A 46 15.06 14.26 9.21
CA VAL A 46 13.85 14.33 10.06
C VAL A 46 13.26 12.94 10.37
N PHE A 47 13.83 11.87 9.81
CA PHE A 47 13.40 10.49 10.02
C PHE A 47 14.48 9.66 10.73
N THR A 48 14.13 9.02 11.85
CA THR A 48 14.98 8.00 12.47
C THR A 48 15.11 6.79 11.54
N ARG A 49 16.34 6.46 11.13
CA ARG A 49 16.65 5.24 10.37
C ARG A 49 16.55 4.01 11.29
N PRO A 50 15.91 2.90 10.87
CA PRO A 50 15.93 1.65 11.63
C PRO A 50 17.36 1.15 11.87
N PRO A 51 17.68 0.64 13.08
CA PRO A 51 18.92 -0.09 13.32
C PRO A 51 19.04 -1.35 12.44
N ALA A 52 20.27 -1.75 12.14
CA ALA A 52 20.57 -2.92 11.30
C ALA A 52 20.43 -4.23 12.10
N GLU A 53 19.19 -4.68 12.30
CA GLU A 53 18.82 -5.93 12.98
C GLU A 53 18.38 -7.02 12.01
N ALA A 54 18.59 -8.29 12.39
CA ALA A 54 18.19 -9.45 11.60
C ALA A 54 17.99 -10.74 12.44
N LEU A 55 17.18 -11.66 11.92
CA LEU A 55 17.01 -13.01 12.46
C LEU A 55 18.20 -13.90 12.07
N THR A 56 18.84 -14.52 13.06
CA THR A 56 19.85 -15.58 12.86
C THR A 56 19.17 -16.91 12.56
N THR A 57 19.94 -17.91 12.10
CA THR A 57 19.43 -19.29 11.95
C THR A 57 18.93 -19.88 13.27
N ALA A 58 19.56 -19.54 14.40
CA ALA A 58 19.12 -19.94 15.74
C ALA A 58 17.80 -19.26 16.14
N ASP A 59 17.61 -17.98 15.79
CA ASP A 59 16.35 -17.27 16.02
C ASP A 59 15.20 -17.96 15.25
N VAL A 60 15.41 -18.26 13.97
CA VAL A 60 14.43 -18.97 13.12
C VAL A 60 14.10 -20.36 13.66
N GLN A 61 15.12 -21.11 14.13
CA GLN A 61 14.91 -22.41 14.79
C GLN A 61 14.07 -22.30 16.07
N ALA A 62 14.29 -21.26 16.88
CA ALA A 62 13.53 -21.04 18.12
C ALA A 62 12.08 -20.62 17.86
N ILE A 63 11.83 -19.78 16.84
CA ILE A 63 10.49 -19.39 16.38
C ILE A 63 9.69 -20.64 15.95
N ILE A 64 10.27 -21.49 15.11
CA ILE A 64 9.62 -22.75 14.66
C ILE A 64 9.37 -23.70 15.83
N ALA A 65 10.35 -23.86 16.74
CA ALA A 65 10.23 -24.74 17.89
C ALA A 65 9.06 -24.36 18.82
N ARG A 66 8.84 -23.06 19.05
CA ARG A 66 7.73 -22.57 19.89
C ARG A 66 6.36 -22.79 19.23
N ALA A 67 6.24 -22.48 17.94
CA ALA A 67 5.03 -22.80 17.17
C ALA A 67 4.75 -24.31 17.22
N ALA A 68 5.74 -25.16 16.92
CA ALA A 68 5.58 -26.61 16.92
C ALA A 68 5.23 -27.19 18.30
N ALA A 69 5.74 -26.61 19.39
CA ALA A 69 5.37 -26.98 20.76
C ALA A 69 3.90 -26.66 21.05
N GLU A 70 3.45 -25.44 20.73
CA GLU A 70 2.07 -25.01 20.93
C GLU A 70 1.09 -25.82 20.06
N ALA A 71 1.43 -26.05 18.79
CA ALA A 71 0.66 -26.86 17.85
C ALA A 71 0.52 -28.32 18.34
N THR A 72 1.58 -28.87 18.94
CA THR A 72 1.54 -30.21 19.57
C THR A 72 0.63 -30.20 20.80
N ALA A 73 0.73 -29.18 21.66
CA ALA A 73 -0.13 -29.03 22.84
C ALA A 73 -1.61 -28.74 22.48
N ARG A 74 -1.88 -28.25 21.27
CA ARG A 74 -3.22 -28.11 20.70
C ARG A 74 -3.77 -29.36 20.01
N ASN A 75 -2.91 -30.35 19.74
CA ASN A 75 -3.20 -31.49 18.86
C ASN A 75 -3.62 -31.05 17.44
N LEU A 76 -3.00 -29.97 16.94
CA LEU A 76 -3.24 -29.39 15.62
C LEU A 76 -1.89 -29.17 14.90
N PRO A 77 -1.31 -30.21 14.26
CA PRO A 77 -0.03 -30.08 13.58
C PRO A 77 -0.08 -29.08 12.42
N ALA A 78 0.93 -28.20 12.35
CA ALA A 78 0.93 -27.02 11.48
C ALA A 78 2.04 -27.01 10.42
N VAL A 79 1.82 -26.23 9.38
CA VAL A 79 2.86 -25.64 8.52
C VAL A 79 3.24 -24.27 9.09
N ILE A 80 4.54 -24.04 9.25
CA ILE A 80 5.12 -22.87 9.90
C ILE A 80 6.07 -22.21 8.90
N ALA A 81 5.82 -20.95 8.55
CA ALA A 81 6.71 -20.15 7.70
C ALA A 81 7.29 -18.98 8.50
N VAL A 82 8.58 -18.70 8.28
CA VAL A 82 9.28 -17.53 8.86
C VAL A 82 9.91 -16.73 7.74
N VAL A 83 9.72 -15.41 7.75
CA VAL A 83 10.28 -14.48 6.76
C VAL A 83 11.06 -13.35 7.41
N ASP A 84 12.03 -12.76 6.72
CA ASP A 84 12.61 -11.47 7.13
C ASP A 84 11.78 -10.27 6.66
N ARG A 85 12.19 -9.07 7.11
CA ARG A 85 11.49 -7.81 6.85
C ARG A 85 11.33 -7.47 5.36
N VAL A 86 12.15 -8.03 4.47
CA VAL A 86 12.04 -7.82 3.01
C VAL A 86 11.48 -9.03 2.28
N GLY A 87 10.91 -9.98 3.03
CA GLY A 87 10.10 -11.10 2.54
C GLY A 87 10.91 -12.34 2.15
N ASN A 88 12.21 -12.41 2.51
CA ASN A 88 12.97 -13.63 2.29
C ASN A 88 12.40 -14.75 3.15
N VAL A 89 11.97 -15.86 2.53
CA VAL A 89 11.44 -17.01 3.25
C VAL A 89 12.60 -17.78 3.87
N LEU A 90 12.83 -17.53 5.17
CA LEU A 90 13.98 -18.00 5.91
C LEU A 90 13.92 -19.50 6.20
N ALA A 91 12.70 -20.00 6.41
CA ALA A 91 12.40 -21.41 6.56
C ALA A 91 10.91 -21.66 6.33
N VAL A 92 10.58 -22.87 5.87
CA VAL A 92 9.23 -23.42 5.89
C VAL A 92 9.31 -24.82 6.47
N TYR A 93 8.55 -25.08 7.53
CA TYR A 93 8.56 -26.34 8.26
C TYR A 93 7.15 -26.92 8.36
N ARG A 94 6.97 -28.18 7.97
CA ARG A 94 5.71 -28.92 8.05
C ARG A 94 5.83 -29.96 9.15
N MET A 95 5.00 -29.85 10.19
CA MET A 95 4.90 -30.87 11.23
C MET A 95 4.35 -32.19 10.66
N ALA A 96 4.73 -33.31 11.26
CA ALA A 96 4.14 -34.60 10.92
C ALA A 96 2.62 -34.60 11.19
N GLY A 97 1.83 -35.00 10.20
CA GLY A 97 0.36 -34.95 10.26
C GLY A 97 -0.26 -33.59 9.94
N ALA A 98 0.52 -32.55 9.63
CA ALA A 98 -0.02 -31.26 9.20
C ALA A 98 -0.73 -31.36 7.85
N ARG A 99 -1.77 -30.55 7.65
CA ARG A 99 -2.52 -30.50 6.39
C ARG A 99 -1.62 -30.04 5.25
N ALA A 100 -1.67 -30.75 4.11
CA ALA A 100 -0.87 -30.40 2.93
C ALA A 100 -1.44 -29.21 2.13
N THR A 101 -2.70 -28.86 2.37
CA THR A 101 -3.45 -27.83 1.63
C THR A 101 -4.35 -27.02 2.56
N ALA A 102 -4.58 -25.77 2.20
CA ALA A 102 -5.69 -24.95 2.68
C ALA A 102 -6.60 -24.59 1.50
N THR A 103 -7.83 -24.14 1.75
CA THR A 103 -8.77 -23.68 0.73
C THR A 103 -9.18 -22.26 1.03
N THR A 104 -9.05 -21.34 0.07
CA THR A 104 -9.53 -19.96 0.26
C THR A 104 -11.03 -19.94 0.51
N ARG A 105 -11.50 -19.15 1.49
CA ARG A 105 -12.90 -19.25 1.94
C ARG A 105 -13.88 -19.05 0.79
N ALA A 106 -14.77 -20.01 0.64
CA ALA A 106 -15.75 -20.08 -0.45
C ALA A 106 -16.84 -18.99 -0.32
N ASN A 107 -17.54 -18.73 -1.41
CA ASN A 107 -18.75 -17.92 -1.38
C ASN A 107 -19.85 -18.64 -0.58
N ALA A 108 -20.53 -17.91 0.33
CA ALA A 108 -21.62 -18.44 1.14
C ALA A 108 -22.81 -19.00 0.33
N ASN A 109 -22.96 -18.63 -0.94
CA ASN A 109 -23.96 -19.20 -1.85
C ASN A 109 -23.46 -20.35 -2.74
N GLY A 110 -22.19 -20.77 -2.58
CA GLY A 110 -21.55 -21.83 -3.37
C GLY A 110 -21.09 -21.43 -4.78
N ALA A 111 -21.50 -20.27 -5.30
CA ALA A 111 -21.05 -19.74 -6.59
C ALA A 111 -19.73 -18.96 -6.41
N ASN A 112 -18.63 -19.70 -6.37
CA ASN A 112 -17.28 -19.16 -6.26
C ASN A 112 -16.87 -18.36 -7.52
N ILE A 113 -16.27 -17.20 -7.31
CA ILE A 113 -15.76 -16.28 -8.34
C ILE A 113 -14.33 -15.85 -7.95
N ASP A 114 -13.50 -15.56 -8.95
CA ASP A 114 -12.10 -15.16 -8.81
C ASP A 114 -11.29 -16.14 -7.95
N ALA A 115 -10.84 -15.73 -6.75
CA ALA A 115 -10.01 -16.54 -5.87
C ALA A 115 -10.79 -17.19 -4.71
N GLN A 116 -12.12 -17.27 -4.76
CA GLN A 116 -12.94 -17.97 -3.76
C GLN A 116 -12.91 -19.50 -3.94
N GLY A 117 -12.83 -20.27 -2.85
CA GLY A 117 -12.93 -21.74 -2.88
C GLY A 117 -11.78 -22.44 -3.60
N VAL A 118 -10.62 -21.79 -3.73
CA VAL A 118 -9.44 -22.30 -4.41
C VAL A 118 -8.55 -23.04 -3.42
N THR A 119 -8.31 -24.33 -3.64
CA THR A 119 -7.34 -25.11 -2.86
C THR A 119 -5.91 -24.72 -3.24
N VAL A 120 -5.09 -24.46 -2.23
CA VAL A 120 -3.68 -24.06 -2.34
C VAL A 120 -2.80 -24.93 -1.42
N PRO A 121 -1.51 -25.14 -1.71
CA PRO A 121 -0.59 -25.76 -0.76
C PRO A 121 -0.52 -24.95 0.54
N ALA A 122 -0.56 -25.61 1.69
CA ALA A 122 -0.60 -24.94 3.00
C ALA A 122 0.64 -24.06 3.27
N GLU A 123 1.78 -24.41 2.67
CA GLU A 123 2.99 -23.59 2.68
C GLU A 123 2.79 -22.20 2.06
N LEU A 124 1.97 -22.06 1.01
CA LEU A 124 1.73 -20.76 0.37
C LEU A 124 0.90 -19.85 1.28
N ALA A 125 -0.10 -20.42 1.97
CA ALA A 125 -0.89 -19.70 2.96
C ALA A 125 -0.05 -19.26 4.17
N ALA A 126 0.77 -20.17 4.73
CA ALA A 126 1.69 -19.84 5.82
C ALA A 126 2.68 -18.72 5.43
N ILE A 127 3.28 -18.78 4.23
CA ILE A 127 4.16 -17.72 3.72
C ILE A 127 3.40 -16.39 3.56
N ALA A 128 2.17 -16.41 3.03
CA ALA A 128 1.37 -15.18 2.87
C ALA A 128 1.02 -14.52 4.21
N LYS A 129 0.66 -15.32 5.23
CA LYS A 129 0.45 -14.86 6.60
C LYS A 129 1.72 -14.23 7.20
N ALA A 130 2.87 -14.89 7.04
CA ALA A 130 4.17 -14.41 7.53
C ALA A 130 4.59 -13.08 6.87
N ILE A 131 4.45 -12.98 5.54
CA ILE A 131 4.74 -11.75 4.79
C ILE A 131 3.80 -10.61 5.19
N THR A 132 2.53 -10.89 5.46
CA THR A 132 1.56 -9.87 5.86
C THR A 132 1.95 -9.20 7.17
N GLY A 133 2.29 -9.97 8.20
CA GLY A 133 2.82 -9.43 9.45
C GLY A 133 4.09 -8.58 9.22
N ALA A 134 5.05 -9.11 8.48
CA ALA A 134 6.31 -8.44 8.17
C ALA A 134 6.14 -7.13 7.37
N TYR A 135 5.20 -7.08 6.43
CA TYR A 135 5.08 -5.99 5.44
C TYR A 135 4.15 -4.86 5.85
N LEU A 136 3.11 -5.14 6.64
CA LEU A 136 2.21 -4.11 7.18
C LEU A 136 2.84 -3.35 8.36
N SER A 137 3.91 -3.87 8.96
CA SER A 137 4.55 -3.35 10.16
C SER A 137 5.77 -2.45 9.89
N SER A 138 6.15 -1.65 10.88
CA SER A 138 7.31 -0.74 10.90
C SER A 138 7.79 -0.47 12.34
N GLY A 139 8.81 0.37 12.54
CA GLY A 139 9.17 0.87 13.86
C GLY A 139 8.12 1.78 14.53
N GLY A 140 7.07 2.22 13.79
CA GLY A 140 5.98 3.03 14.32
C GLY A 140 4.63 2.31 14.43
N ASN A 141 4.46 1.12 13.86
CA ASN A 141 3.20 0.37 13.89
C ASN A 141 3.45 -1.14 13.77
N ALA A 142 2.71 -1.97 14.52
CA ALA A 142 2.75 -3.41 14.42
C ALA A 142 1.36 -3.98 14.15
N PHE A 143 1.18 -4.57 12.97
CA PHE A 143 -0.07 -5.09 12.45
C PHE A 143 0.06 -6.58 12.13
N SER A 144 -0.96 -7.36 12.49
CA SER A 144 -1.06 -8.81 12.22
C SER A 144 -1.95 -9.09 11.02
N THR A 145 -2.16 -10.36 10.69
CA THR A 145 -3.21 -10.75 9.74
C THR A 145 -4.63 -10.54 10.26
N ARG A 146 -4.87 -10.51 11.59
CA ARG A 146 -6.17 -10.05 12.14
C ARG A 146 -6.36 -8.55 11.92
N THR A 147 -5.29 -7.75 12.06
CA THR A 147 -5.35 -6.32 11.66
C THR A 147 -5.65 -6.18 10.18
N ALA A 148 -5.00 -7.00 9.33
CA ALA A 148 -5.28 -7.03 7.89
C ALA A 148 -6.73 -7.45 7.60
N SER A 149 -7.27 -8.45 8.31
CA SER A 149 -8.67 -8.85 8.19
C SER A 149 -9.62 -7.68 8.42
N MET A 150 -9.38 -6.91 9.47
CA MET A 150 -10.27 -5.85 9.90
C MET A 150 -10.40 -4.71 8.87
N ILE A 151 -9.30 -4.38 8.17
CA ILE A 151 -9.20 -3.19 7.31
C ILE A 151 -9.55 -3.43 5.84
N VAL A 152 -9.98 -4.64 5.47
CA VAL A 152 -10.29 -5.02 4.07
C VAL A 152 -11.77 -5.31 3.79
N GLN A 153 -12.63 -5.09 4.78
CA GLN A 153 -14.02 -5.54 4.84
C GLN A 153 -15.00 -4.56 4.17
N PRO A 154 -16.25 -4.98 3.86
CA PRO A 154 -17.21 -4.13 3.14
C PRO A 154 -17.87 -3.10 4.06
N HIS A 155 -17.65 -3.22 5.37
CA HIS A 155 -17.98 -2.27 6.43
C HIS A 155 -16.82 -2.22 7.43
N PHE A 156 -16.61 -1.07 8.06
CA PHE A 156 -15.55 -0.82 9.02
C PHE A 156 -16.10 -0.17 10.30
N PRO A 157 -15.71 -0.65 11.50
CA PRO A 157 -15.17 -1.99 11.72
C PRO A 157 -16.10 -3.09 11.17
N PRO A 158 -15.61 -4.30 10.86
CA PRO A 158 -16.48 -5.40 10.43
C PRO A 158 -17.35 -5.88 11.58
N SER A 159 -18.67 -5.77 11.43
CA SER A 159 -19.65 -6.32 12.36
C SER A 159 -21.03 -6.33 11.71
N ALA A 160 -21.91 -7.24 12.15
CA ALA A 160 -23.35 -7.13 11.86
C ALA A 160 -23.96 -5.81 12.40
N ARG A 161 -23.30 -5.14 13.36
CA ARG A 161 -23.74 -3.88 13.98
C ARG A 161 -23.34 -2.62 13.22
N THR A 162 -22.46 -2.74 12.23
CA THR A 162 -21.87 -1.62 11.46
C THR A 162 -22.21 -1.67 9.97
N VAL A 163 -23.15 -2.53 9.58
CA VAL A 163 -23.76 -2.51 8.25
C VAL A 163 -24.41 -1.13 8.03
N GLY A 164 -23.84 -0.34 7.13
CA GLY A 164 -24.17 1.08 6.96
C GLY A 164 -23.03 2.05 7.29
N LEU A 165 -21.87 1.55 7.72
CA LEU A 165 -20.60 2.28 7.75
C LEU A 165 -19.77 1.96 6.49
N GLU A 166 -18.79 2.82 6.22
CA GLU A 166 -17.85 2.74 5.09
C GLU A 166 -17.05 1.43 5.04
N SER A 167 -16.61 1.04 3.84
CA SER A 167 -15.71 -0.09 3.64
C SER A 167 -14.31 0.20 4.21
N GLY A 168 -13.60 -0.85 4.63
CA GLY A 168 -12.27 -0.75 5.27
C GLY A 168 -11.25 0.10 4.50
N PRO A 169 -10.33 0.79 5.22
CA PRO A 169 -9.46 1.80 4.61
C PRO A 169 -8.51 1.22 3.56
N LEU A 170 -8.06 -0.04 3.73
CA LEU A 170 -7.19 -0.75 2.79
C LEU A 170 -7.93 -1.86 2.02
N TYR A 171 -9.24 -1.73 1.84
CA TYR A 171 -10.09 -2.63 1.03
C TYR A 171 -9.42 -3.03 -0.30
N GLY A 172 -9.13 -4.32 -0.45
CA GLY A 172 -8.45 -4.88 -1.62
C GLY A 172 -6.91 -4.81 -1.60
N VAL A 173 -6.26 -4.54 -0.46
CA VAL A 173 -4.78 -4.62 -0.33
C VAL A 173 -4.25 -6.05 -0.44
N GLN A 174 -5.12 -7.06 -0.28
CA GLN A 174 -4.80 -8.47 -0.48
C GLN A 174 -4.16 -8.69 -1.85
N PHE A 175 -4.67 -8.03 -2.90
CA PHE A 175 -4.17 -8.15 -4.26
C PHE A 175 -2.97 -7.22 -4.56
N SER A 176 -2.01 -7.18 -3.62
CA SER A 176 -0.72 -6.51 -3.75
C SER A 176 0.44 -7.46 -3.42
N GLN A 177 1.68 -7.06 -3.74
CA GLN A 177 2.90 -7.86 -3.53
C GLN A 177 2.83 -9.21 -4.26
N LEU A 178 2.05 -9.23 -5.36
CA LEU A 178 1.59 -10.42 -6.06
C LEU A 178 2.75 -11.20 -6.71
N PRO A 179 2.65 -12.54 -6.84
CA PRO A 179 3.74 -13.36 -7.36
C PRO A 179 4.14 -13.05 -8.81
N CYS A 180 3.24 -12.39 -9.53
CA CYS A 180 3.34 -11.93 -10.90
C CYS A 180 3.91 -10.52 -11.08
N SER A 181 3.99 -9.69 -10.03
CA SER A 181 4.37 -8.25 -10.14
C SER A 181 5.76 -8.11 -10.76
N ASP A 182 5.97 -7.10 -11.61
CA ASP A 182 7.28 -6.80 -12.20
C ASP A 182 8.22 -6.01 -11.25
N LEU A 183 7.70 -5.54 -10.10
CA LEU A 183 8.47 -4.86 -9.07
C LEU A 183 9.06 -5.82 -8.02
N VAL A 184 8.36 -6.90 -7.67
CA VAL A 184 8.81 -7.79 -6.59
C VAL A 184 9.97 -8.69 -7.03
N ALA A 185 10.94 -8.89 -6.13
CA ALA A 185 12.08 -9.76 -6.39
C ALA A 185 11.69 -11.25 -6.25
N ARG A 186 12.36 -12.11 -7.03
CA ARG A 186 12.20 -13.57 -7.00
C ARG A 186 13.24 -14.21 -6.07
N PHE A 187 13.01 -15.45 -5.64
CA PHE A 187 14.06 -16.28 -5.03
C PHE A 187 15.08 -16.69 -6.10
N GLY A 188 16.38 -16.70 -5.76
CA GLY A 188 17.45 -17.16 -6.65
C GLY A 188 17.75 -16.29 -7.89
N VAL A 189 17.17 -15.09 -8.01
CA VAL A 189 17.40 -14.17 -9.13
C VAL A 189 17.88 -12.82 -8.59
N GLY A 190 19.03 -12.35 -9.07
CA GLY A 190 19.78 -11.25 -8.46
C GLY A 190 20.55 -11.71 -7.22
N SER A 191 21.04 -10.78 -6.40
CA SER A 191 21.53 -11.13 -5.06
C SER A 191 20.37 -11.78 -4.28
N PRO A 192 20.52 -13.00 -3.73
CA PRO A 192 19.38 -13.87 -3.42
C PRO A 192 18.42 -13.29 -2.38
N PHE A 193 18.88 -12.37 -1.53
CA PHE A 193 18.12 -11.77 -0.43
C PHE A 193 17.51 -10.39 -0.72
N ILE A 194 17.67 -9.83 -1.93
CA ILE A 194 17.10 -8.51 -2.24
C ILE A 194 15.57 -8.56 -2.29
N GLY A 195 14.91 -7.60 -1.66
CA GLY A 195 13.45 -7.48 -1.66
C GLY A 195 12.90 -6.24 -2.39
N PRO A 196 11.62 -5.90 -2.16
CA PRO A 196 10.63 -6.76 -1.50
C PRO A 196 10.43 -8.05 -2.29
N LYS A 197 10.41 -9.21 -1.63
CA LYS A 197 10.00 -10.46 -2.25
C LYS A 197 8.49 -10.48 -2.45
N ARG A 198 8.04 -11.29 -3.41
CA ARG A 198 6.61 -11.60 -3.61
C ARG A 198 6.01 -12.35 -2.41
N SER A 199 4.72 -12.13 -2.19
CA SER A 199 3.86 -13.13 -1.53
C SER A 199 3.30 -14.11 -2.58
N PRO A 200 3.09 -15.40 -2.26
CA PRO A 200 2.46 -16.34 -3.20
C PRO A 200 0.97 -16.07 -3.44
N LEU A 201 0.25 -15.56 -2.45
CA LEU A 201 -1.22 -15.37 -2.48
C LEU A 201 -1.64 -13.90 -2.29
N GLY A 202 -0.67 -12.97 -2.33
CA GLY A 202 -0.89 -11.59 -1.88
C GLY A 202 -0.91 -11.46 -0.35
N LEU A 203 -1.54 -10.43 0.20
CA LEU A 203 -1.65 -10.28 1.66
C LEU A 203 -2.84 -11.06 2.23
N ALA A 204 -2.63 -11.69 3.39
CA ALA A 204 -3.60 -12.55 4.07
C ALA A 204 -4.53 -11.72 4.97
N ALA A 205 -5.83 -11.94 4.85
CA ALA A 205 -6.83 -11.52 5.83
C ALA A 205 -7.06 -12.58 6.94
N ASP A 206 -6.37 -13.71 6.85
CA ASP A 206 -6.62 -14.89 7.66
C ASP A 206 -5.71 -14.91 8.90
N PRO A 207 -6.23 -15.07 10.14
CA PRO A 207 -5.45 -15.00 11.39
C PRO A 207 -4.26 -15.99 11.45
N GLY A 208 -3.38 -15.85 12.43
CA GLY A 208 -2.17 -16.69 12.52
C GLY A 208 -0.94 -16.16 11.77
N GLY A 209 -0.90 -14.86 11.44
CA GLY A 209 0.29 -14.17 10.95
C GLY A 209 0.68 -12.96 11.81
N PHE A 210 1.91 -12.94 12.34
CA PHE A 210 2.42 -11.87 13.19
C PHE A 210 3.76 -11.30 12.71
N PRO A 211 4.03 -10.00 12.96
CA PRO A 211 5.36 -9.43 12.81
C PRO A 211 6.31 -9.93 13.90
N LEU A 212 7.60 -10.00 13.57
CA LEU A 212 8.70 -10.33 14.47
C LEU A 212 9.59 -9.10 14.67
N TYR A 213 9.87 -8.79 15.93
CA TYR A 213 10.72 -7.67 16.34
C TYR A 213 11.93 -8.18 17.13
N LYS A 214 13.09 -7.57 16.95
CA LYS A 214 14.32 -7.87 17.70
C LYS A 214 14.88 -6.57 18.24
N ASN A 215 15.15 -6.49 19.53
CA ASN A 215 15.56 -5.26 20.21
C ASN A 215 14.63 -4.05 19.93
N GLY A 216 13.34 -4.30 19.73
CA GLY A 216 12.33 -3.30 19.37
C GLY A 216 12.29 -2.91 17.88
N VAL A 217 13.15 -3.48 17.03
CA VAL A 217 13.20 -3.22 15.59
C VAL A 217 12.47 -4.32 14.83
N ALA A 218 11.59 -3.97 13.88
CA ALA A 218 10.95 -4.97 13.02
C ALA A 218 12.02 -5.70 12.17
N VAL A 219 12.05 -7.02 12.24
CA VAL A 219 13.03 -7.89 11.54
C VAL A 219 12.40 -8.93 10.62
N GLY A 220 11.10 -9.19 10.73
CA GLY A 220 10.44 -10.22 9.93
C GLY A 220 8.99 -10.48 10.30
N GLY A 221 8.53 -11.69 10.01
CA GLY A 221 7.20 -12.18 10.34
C GLY A 221 7.13 -13.71 10.41
N VAL A 222 6.13 -14.22 11.11
CA VAL A 222 5.81 -15.65 11.22
C VAL A 222 4.36 -15.87 10.79
N GLY A 223 4.10 -17.00 10.13
CA GLY A 223 2.78 -17.36 9.62
C GLY A 223 2.51 -18.85 9.74
N ILE A 224 1.30 -19.21 10.15
CA ILE A 224 0.86 -20.55 10.49
C ILE A 224 -0.28 -20.98 9.58
N MET A 225 -0.28 -22.25 9.13
CA MET A 225 -1.41 -22.85 8.43
C MET A 225 -1.55 -24.32 8.86
N ALA A 226 -2.70 -24.70 9.43
CA ALA A 226 -2.89 -25.95 10.15
C ALA A 226 -4.32 -26.51 10.04
N ASP A 227 -5.36 -25.68 10.05
CA ASP A 227 -6.79 -26.05 10.08
C ASP A 227 -7.40 -26.29 8.68
N GLY A 228 -6.84 -25.65 7.65
CA GLY A 228 -7.17 -25.83 6.24
C GLY A 228 -8.18 -24.84 5.65
N ASP A 229 -8.72 -23.87 6.40
CA ASP A 229 -9.40 -22.71 5.81
C ASP A 229 -8.37 -21.58 5.58
N TYR A 230 -8.54 -20.79 4.53
CA TYR A 230 -7.78 -19.56 4.34
C TYR A 230 -8.79 -18.44 4.14
N GLY A 231 -9.24 -17.89 5.26
CA GLY A 231 -10.41 -17.03 5.35
C GLY A 231 -10.10 -15.61 5.77
N PHE A 232 -10.95 -15.11 6.67
CA PHE A 232 -10.96 -13.77 7.23
C PHE A 232 -11.91 -13.71 8.43
N ASP A 233 -11.58 -12.90 9.42
CA ASP A 233 -12.49 -12.46 10.48
C ASP A 233 -13.44 -11.37 9.92
N SER A 234 -14.75 -11.51 10.15
CA SER A 234 -15.81 -10.60 9.71
C SER A 234 -16.67 -10.03 10.85
N GLU A 235 -16.33 -10.25 12.13
CA GLU A 235 -17.09 -9.76 13.28
C GLU A 235 -16.15 -9.35 14.43
N VAL A 236 -15.98 -8.05 14.63
CA VAL A 236 -15.02 -7.52 15.61
C VAL A 236 -15.58 -7.43 17.05
N THR A 237 -16.77 -7.98 17.32
CA THR A 237 -17.44 -7.81 18.63
C THR A 237 -17.50 -9.05 19.53
N ASP A 238 -17.14 -10.24 19.04
CA ASP A 238 -16.83 -11.43 19.84
C ASP A 238 -15.30 -11.62 19.98
N THR A 239 -14.81 -12.82 20.31
CA THR A 239 -13.37 -13.06 20.47
C THR A 239 -13.06 -14.50 20.04
N ASP A 240 -12.25 -14.65 19.00
CA ASP A 240 -11.94 -15.95 18.43
C ASP A 240 -11.06 -16.79 19.36
N VAL A 241 -11.40 -18.08 19.46
CA VAL A 241 -10.49 -19.12 19.98
C VAL A 241 -9.80 -19.80 18.80
N ASP A 242 -9.05 -18.99 18.04
CA ASP A 242 -8.28 -19.44 16.89
C ASP A 242 -7.00 -20.17 17.36
N ASP A 243 -6.92 -21.48 17.09
CA ASP A 243 -5.76 -22.29 17.46
C ASP A 243 -4.49 -21.91 16.67
N GLU A 244 -4.60 -21.39 15.43
CA GLU A 244 -3.46 -20.93 14.63
C GLU A 244 -2.90 -19.60 15.12
N GLU A 245 -3.76 -18.66 15.50
CA GLU A 245 -3.36 -17.38 16.07
C GLU A 245 -2.60 -17.59 17.39
N HIS A 246 -3.01 -18.54 18.22
CA HIS A 246 -2.25 -18.92 19.41
C HIS A 246 -0.90 -19.59 19.09
N ILE A 247 -0.84 -20.47 18.08
CA ILE A 247 0.42 -21.09 17.61
C ILE A 247 1.38 -20.00 17.10
N ALA A 248 0.85 -19.03 16.35
CA ALA A 248 1.62 -17.90 15.82
C ALA A 248 2.10 -16.99 16.95
N LEU A 249 1.25 -16.71 17.94
CA LEU A 249 1.59 -15.91 19.13
C LEU A 249 2.71 -16.56 19.95
N ALA A 250 2.67 -17.87 20.19
CA ALA A 250 3.74 -18.61 20.86
C ALA A 250 5.08 -18.48 20.11
N ALA A 251 5.04 -18.48 18.77
CA ALA A 251 6.23 -18.29 17.94
C ALA A 251 6.89 -16.91 18.14
N THR A 252 6.11 -15.88 18.49
CA THR A 252 6.62 -14.52 18.75
C THR A 252 7.34 -14.34 20.08
N THR A 253 7.39 -15.34 20.98
CA THR A 253 8.00 -15.14 22.31
C THR A 253 9.50 -14.79 22.22
N GLY A 254 9.94 -13.71 22.85
CA GLY A 254 11.27 -13.12 22.70
C GLY A 254 11.49 -12.35 21.39
N PHE A 255 10.46 -12.21 20.56
CA PHE A 255 10.41 -11.44 19.32
C PHE A 255 9.15 -10.55 19.22
N GLU A 256 8.55 -10.19 20.35
CA GLU A 256 7.23 -9.58 20.41
C GLU A 256 7.24 -8.13 19.90
N ALA A 257 6.18 -7.75 19.18
CA ALA A 257 5.92 -6.35 18.85
C ALA A 257 5.83 -5.48 20.12
N PRO A 258 6.48 -4.30 20.20
CA PRO A 258 6.35 -3.39 21.34
C PRO A 258 4.90 -2.97 21.57
N ALA A 259 4.38 -3.17 22.78
CA ALA A 259 2.96 -2.96 23.12
C ALA A 259 2.46 -1.51 23.04
N THR A 260 3.34 -0.56 22.72
CA THR A 260 3.07 0.85 22.43
C THR A 260 2.73 1.12 20.96
N ILE A 261 3.13 0.23 20.03
CA ILE A 261 2.93 0.42 18.58
C ILE A 261 1.99 -0.62 17.94
N ARG A 262 1.47 -1.57 18.73
CA ARG A 262 0.51 -2.58 18.23
C ARG A 262 -0.83 -1.95 17.83
N ALA A 263 -1.57 -2.66 16.98
CA ALA A 263 -2.83 -2.19 16.41
C ALA A 263 -3.85 -1.68 17.46
N GLU A 264 -3.92 -2.28 18.66
CA GLU A 264 -4.82 -1.84 19.75
C GLU A 264 -4.45 -0.48 20.37
N ARG A 265 -3.37 0.17 19.88
CA ARG A 265 -2.96 1.53 20.19
C ARG A 265 -3.20 2.51 19.04
N ILE A 266 -3.71 2.06 17.92
CA ILE A 266 -3.87 2.85 16.68
C ILE A 266 -5.34 2.89 16.31
N SER A 267 -5.87 4.10 16.13
CA SER A 267 -7.24 4.31 15.67
C SER A 267 -7.31 4.73 14.21
N VAL A 268 -8.33 4.24 13.52
CA VAL A 268 -8.77 4.72 12.22
C VAL A 268 -10.26 5.02 12.34
N ASP A 269 -10.69 6.20 11.90
CA ASP A 269 -12.10 6.65 11.96
C ASP A 269 -12.76 6.42 13.34
N GLY A 270 -12.02 6.75 14.40
CA GLY A 270 -12.42 6.60 15.81
C GLY A 270 -12.32 5.18 16.38
N THR A 271 -12.14 4.17 15.53
CA THR A 271 -12.10 2.75 15.88
C THR A 271 -10.67 2.27 16.13
N LEU A 272 -10.40 1.67 17.30
CA LEU A 272 -9.12 1.00 17.57
C LEU A 272 -9.01 -0.31 16.79
N LEU A 273 -7.85 -0.56 16.18
CA LEU A 273 -7.61 -1.76 15.38
C LEU A 273 -7.32 -3.00 16.24
N ARG A 274 -7.70 -4.21 15.79
CA ARG A 274 -7.30 -5.47 16.45
C ARG A 274 -5.89 -5.89 16.07
N TYR A 275 -5.09 -6.29 17.06
CA TYR A 275 -3.79 -6.94 16.86
C TYR A 275 -3.89 -8.46 16.99
N SER A 276 -4.62 -8.98 17.98
CA SER A 276 -4.75 -10.41 18.25
C SER A 276 -5.97 -10.65 19.14
N ASP A 277 -6.68 -11.75 18.93
CA ASP A 277 -7.66 -12.26 19.89
C ASP A 277 -7.00 -13.31 20.80
N ALA A 278 -6.07 -14.10 20.24
CA ALA A 278 -5.16 -14.93 21.01
C ALA A 278 -4.38 -14.12 22.05
N VAL A 279 -4.24 -14.69 23.26
CA VAL A 279 -3.51 -14.08 24.39
C VAL A 279 -2.56 -15.08 25.04
N ALA A 280 -1.51 -14.59 25.69
CA ALA A 280 -0.49 -15.43 26.33
C ALA A 280 -1.06 -16.40 27.40
N ALA A 281 -2.18 -16.02 28.05
CA ALA A 281 -2.89 -16.87 29.01
C ALA A 281 -3.67 -18.03 28.36
N GLY A 282 -3.89 -17.98 27.03
CA GLY A 282 -4.54 -19.04 26.27
C GLY A 282 -3.57 -20.11 25.73
N LEU A 283 -2.25 -19.92 25.86
CA LEU A 283 -1.23 -20.86 25.39
C LEU A 283 -1.25 -22.17 26.18
N ARG A 284 -1.09 -23.31 25.49
CA ARG A 284 -1.13 -24.67 26.07
C ARG A 284 0.27 -25.24 26.34
N ALA A 285 1.28 -24.77 25.62
CA ALA A 285 2.70 -25.01 25.88
C ALA A 285 3.35 -23.79 26.54
N ASN A 286 4.45 -24.00 27.27
CA ASN A 286 5.31 -22.91 27.74
C ASN A 286 6.40 -22.62 26.66
N PRO A 287 6.40 -21.44 26.00
CA PRO A 287 7.38 -21.14 24.94
C PRO A 287 8.84 -21.03 25.43
N ALA A 288 9.06 -20.88 26.75
CA ALA A 288 10.39 -20.90 27.35
C ALA A 288 10.95 -22.33 27.55
N SER A 289 10.10 -23.36 27.44
CA SER A 289 10.51 -24.77 27.50
C SER A 289 10.17 -25.51 26.19
N ALA A 290 10.19 -24.82 25.06
CA ALA A 290 10.03 -25.43 23.74
C ALA A 290 11.22 -26.38 23.44
N PRO A 291 10.98 -27.57 22.85
CA PRO A 291 12.04 -28.53 22.53
C PRO A 291 12.93 -28.01 21.40
N GLY A 292 14.21 -28.38 21.40
CA GLY A 292 15.17 -27.92 20.39
C GLY A 292 14.80 -28.38 18.98
N PHE A 293 15.03 -27.55 17.95
CA PHE A 293 14.58 -27.78 16.58
C PHE A 293 14.88 -29.19 16.02
N ALA A 294 16.06 -29.74 16.32
CA ALA A 294 16.46 -31.09 15.88
C ALA A 294 15.66 -32.26 16.51
N SER A 295 14.75 -31.98 17.45
CA SER A 295 13.86 -32.96 18.09
C SER A 295 12.38 -32.79 17.70
N LEU A 296 12.06 -31.85 16.80
CA LEU A 296 10.70 -31.63 16.31
C LEU A 296 10.28 -32.69 15.29
N THR A 297 9.05 -33.20 15.40
CA THR A 297 8.51 -34.23 14.50
C THR A 297 7.91 -33.60 13.23
N GLY A 298 8.63 -33.64 12.12
CA GLY A 298 8.28 -32.98 10.87
C GLY A 298 9.50 -32.75 9.99
N SER A 299 9.39 -31.90 8.96
CA SER A 299 10.50 -31.60 8.04
C SER A 299 10.48 -30.18 7.49
N LEU A 300 11.64 -29.71 7.04
CA LEU A 300 11.74 -28.52 6.18
C LEU A 300 11.20 -28.83 4.79
N VAL A 301 10.47 -27.89 4.19
CA VAL A 301 9.80 -28.07 2.90
C VAL A 301 10.41 -27.14 1.85
N ALA A 302 10.70 -27.68 0.66
CA ALA A 302 11.07 -26.88 -0.51
C ALA A 302 9.81 -26.29 -1.13
N VAL A 303 9.75 -24.97 -1.24
CA VAL A 303 8.62 -24.23 -1.82
C VAL A 303 9.12 -23.51 -3.06
N ALA A 304 8.64 -23.97 -4.22
CA ALA A 304 9.20 -23.61 -5.52
C ALA A 304 9.22 -22.09 -5.75
N GLY A 305 10.42 -21.52 -5.88
CA GLY A 305 10.59 -20.08 -6.06
C GLY A 305 10.41 -19.23 -4.80
N PHE A 306 10.50 -19.83 -3.61
CA PHE A 306 10.44 -19.17 -2.28
C PHE A 306 11.55 -19.65 -1.31
N ASN A 307 11.71 -20.96 -1.08
CA ASN A 307 12.73 -21.54 -0.19
C ASN A 307 13.12 -22.97 -0.67
N ALA A 308 14.37 -23.39 -0.41
CA ALA A 308 14.94 -24.65 -0.88
C ALA A 308 15.08 -25.74 0.22
N ALA A 309 14.06 -25.89 1.09
CA ALA A 309 14.07 -26.77 2.26
C ALA A 309 15.22 -26.48 3.26
N SER A 310 15.58 -25.20 3.41
CA SER A 310 16.71 -24.76 4.22
C SER A 310 16.30 -23.71 5.25
N ILE A 311 17.05 -23.68 6.37
CA ILE A 311 17.03 -22.55 7.31
C ILE A 311 18.18 -21.61 6.91
N VAL A 312 17.84 -20.37 6.57
CA VAL A 312 18.80 -19.30 6.30
C VAL A 312 18.60 -18.14 7.28
N ALA A 313 19.66 -17.36 7.51
CA ALA A 313 19.54 -16.12 8.28
C ALA A 313 18.80 -15.05 7.46
N GLY A 314 18.06 -14.19 8.15
CA GLY A 314 17.48 -12.98 7.57
C GLY A 314 18.53 -11.92 7.30
N THR A 315 18.20 -10.96 6.44
CA THR A 315 19.14 -9.92 6.01
C THR A 315 18.88 -8.60 6.73
N PRO A 316 19.91 -7.89 7.25
CA PRO A 316 19.73 -6.59 7.88
C PRO A 316 19.09 -5.57 6.93
N TYR A 317 17.91 -5.10 7.29
CA TYR A 317 17.16 -4.10 6.53
C TYR A 317 17.93 -2.77 6.46
N GLY A 318 17.85 -2.08 5.31
CA GLY A 318 18.61 -0.84 5.07
C GLY A 318 20.01 -1.07 4.47
N SER A 319 20.35 -2.32 4.15
CA SER A 319 21.60 -2.70 3.48
C SER A 319 21.39 -3.08 2.01
N GLU A 320 22.46 -3.03 1.21
CA GLU A 320 22.47 -3.51 -0.18
C GLU A 320 21.92 -4.94 -0.30
N ALA A 321 22.33 -5.84 0.61
CA ALA A 321 21.90 -7.23 0.61
C ALA A 321 20.38 -7.38 0.78
N SER A 322 19.72 -6.47 1.50
CA SER A 322 18.25 -6.46 1.67
C SER A 322 17.50 -5.92 0.45
N GLY A 323 18.21 -5.38 -0.55
CA GLY A 323 17.59 -4.72 -1.70
C GLY A 323 16.93 -3.38 -1.37
N VAL A 324 17.11 -2.85 -0.16
CA VAL A 324 16.53 -1.58 0.29
C VAL A 324 17.58 -0.85 1.12
N ARG A 325 18.06 0.32 0.65
CA ARG A 325 19.14 1.09 1.30
C ARG A 325 18.93 2.60 1.21
N PRO A 326 19.65 3.42 2.00
CA PRO A 326 19.75 4.86 1.75
C PRO A 326 20.15 5.18 0.31
N ALA A 327 19.61 6.26 -0.24
CA ALA A 327 20.05 6.84 -1.49
C ALA A 327 21.44 7.49 -1.34
N THR A 328 22.24 7.43 -2.39
CA THR A 328 23.36 8.36 -2.57
C THR A 328 22.84 9.72 -3.06
N ALA A 329 23.56 10.80 -2.76
CA ALA A 329 23.16 12.14 -3.19
C ALA A 329 23.06 12.32 -4.73
N ALA A 330 23.72 11.44 -5.50
CA ALA A 330 23.64 11.42 -6.96
C ALA A 330 22.35 10.74 -7.48
N GLU A 331 21.80 9.77 -6.73
CA GLU A 331 20.50 9.17 -7.02
C GLU A 331 19.38 10.13 -6.60
N PHE A 332 19.43 10.61 -5.36
CA PHE A 332 18.43 11.50 -4.74
C PHE A 332 19.06 12.30 -3.59
N ASN A 333 19.10 13.65 -3.69
CA ASN A 333 19.77 14.51 -2.72
C ASN A 333 18.90 14.81 -1.48
N HIS A 334 18.56 13.78 -0.70
CA HIS A 334 17.88 13.91 0.59
C HIS A 334 18.44 12.84 1.56
N PRO A 335 18.90 13.19 2.79
CA PRO A 335 19.59 12.22 3.65
C PRO A 335 18.70 11.05 4.09
N ASP A 336 17.40 11.26 4.18
CA ASP A 336 16.44 10.22 4.58
C ASP A 336 15.84 9.42 3.41
N ALA A 337 16.20 9.74 2.17
CA ALA A 337 15.70 8.99 1.02
C ALA A 337 16.29 7.58 0.99
N TYR A 338 15.44 6.58 0.79
CA TYR A 338 15.81 5.19 0.55
C TYR A 338 15.34 4.78 -0.86
N VAL A 339 16.10 3.87 -1.47
CA VAL A 339 15.88 3.33 -2.82
C VAL A 339 15.92 1.80 -2.82
N LEU A 340 15.44 1.18 -3.89
CA LEU A 340 15.54 -0.26 -4.08
C LEU A 340 16.85 -0.60 -4.81
N SER A 341 17.68 -1.44 -4.22
CA SER A 341 18.97 -1.87 -4.77
C SER A 341 18.88 -3.25 -5.43
N ASP A 342 19.72 -3.49 -6.44
CA ASP A 342 19.97 -4.80 -7.04
C ASP A 342 20.88 -5.70 -6.18
N GLY A 343 21.45 -5.16 -5.10
CA GLY A 343 22.41 -5.82 -4.22
C GLY A 343 23.85 -5.80 -4.72
N ALA A 344 24.10 -5.23 -5.90
CA ALA A 344 25.43 -4.90 -6.44
C ALA A 344 25.75 -3.39 -6.33
N GLY A 345 24.78 -2.59 -5.86
CA GLY A 345 24.94 -1.17 -5.56
C GLY A 345 24.14 -0.25 -6.49
N ALA A 346 23.43 -0.77 -7.49
CA ALA A 346 22.65 0.05 -8.41
C ALA A 346 21.17 0.17 -7.96
N ASN A 347 20.63 1.39 -8.00
CA ASN A 347 19.19 1.59 -7.87
C ASN A 347 18.44 0.92 -9.04
N ARG A 348 17.46 0.08 -8.71
CA ARG A 348 16.61 -0.67 -9.66
C ARG A 348 15.60 0.21 -10.39
N TYR A 349 15.20 1.33 -9.80
CA TYR A 349 14.24 2.29 -10.34
C TYR A 349 14.78 3.72 -10.23
N PRO A 350 15.90 4.04 -10.91
CA PRO A 350 16.52 5.36 -10.88
C PRO A 350 15.65 6.39 -11.61
N VAL A 351 15.79 7.66 -11.25
CA VAL A 351 14.98 8.72 -11.85
C VAL A 351 15.34 8.94 -13.32
N ARG A 352 14.36 8.79 -14.22
CA ARG A 352 14.53 8.83 -15.68
C ARG A 352 13.35 9.50 -16.39
N ALA A 353 13.53 9.77 -17.69
CA ALA A 353 12.47 10.32 -18.54
C ALA A 353 11.49 9.23 -19.03
N GLY A 354 10.30 9.66 -19.44
CA GLY A 354 9.25 8.82 -20.03
C GLY A 354 9.67 8.15 -21.33
N SER A 355 9.17 6.93 -21.54
CA SER A 355 9.46 6.09 -22.70
C SER A 355 8.46 6.25 -23.85
N ASP A 356 7.49 7.13 -23.68
CA ASP A 356 6.18 7.09 -24.32
C ASP A 356 5.97 8.19 -25.37
N ALA A 357 7.05 8.66 -26.02
CA ALA A 357 7.02 9.65 -27.11
C ALA A 357 6.17 9.25 -28.34
N GLY A 358 5.77 7.98 -28.46
CA GLY A 358 4.81 7.49 -29.46
C GLY A 358 3.35 7.47 -28.98
N ASP A 359 3.10 7.73 -27.69
CA ASP A 359 1.78 7.86 -27.08
C ASP A 359 1.47 9.33 -26.73
N VAL A 360 2.48 10.14 -26.38
CA VAL A 360 2.36 11.56 -26.02
C VAL A 360 3.46 12.40 -26.69
N ALA A 361 3.11 13.61 -27.15
CA ALA A 361 4.03 14.47 -27.91
C ALA A 361 5.20 15.05 -27.07
N GLN A 362 5.03 15.16 -25.76
CA GLN A 362 6.06 15.59 -24.82
C GLN A 362 5.97 14.77 -23.52
N PRO A 363 6.67 13.62 -23.44
CA PRO A 363 6.79 12.82 -22.23
C PRO A 363 7.26 13.61 -21.00
N LEU A 364 7.16 13.00 -19.83
CA LEU A 364 7.81 13.51 -18.62
C LEU A 364 9.34 13.44 -18.80
N THR A 365 10.03 14.55 -18.61
CA THR A 365 11.50 14.58 -18.54
C THR A 365 11.99 14.01 -17.21
N ALA A 366 13.26 13.60 -17.15
CA ALA A 366 13.89 13.15 -15.90
C ALA A 366 13.93 14.26 -14.83
N ALA A 367 13.93 15.54 -15.24
CA ALA A 367 13.87 16.69 -14.33
C ALA A 367 12.46 16.87 -13.74
N GLU A 368 11.41 16.75 -14.56
CA GLU A 368 10.01 16.77 -14.10
C GLU A 368 9.73 15.58 -13.16
N ALA A 369 10.14 14.36 -13.54
CA ALA A 369 10.01 13.17 -12.71
C ALA A 369 10.76 13.30 -11.36
N ARG A 370 11.97 13.90 -11.38
CA ARG A 370 12.71 14.21 -10.15
C ARG A 370 11.98 15.22 -9.27
N ALA A 371 11.49 16.32 -9.85
CA ALA A 371 10.74 17.33 -9.10
C ALA A 371 9.48 16.74 -8.43
N ILE A 372 8.72 15.91 -9.14
CA ILE A 372 7.53 15.23 -8.58
C ILE A 372 7.91 14.38 -7.35
N LEU A 373 8.98 13.59 -7.44
CA LEU A 373 9.44 12.74 -6.34
C LEU A 373 10.01 13.56 -5.17
N GLU A 374 10.77 14.63 -5.44
CA GLU A 374 11.33 15.52 -4.41
C GLU A 374 10.25 16.30 -3.65
N GLU A 375 9.28 16.89 -4.36
CA GLU A 375 8.19 17.63 -3.73
C GLU A 375 7.25 16.70 -2.94
N ALA A 376 6.96 15.50 -3.44
CA ALA A 376 6.22 14.50 -2.68
C ALA A 376 6.98 14.06 -1.41
N PHE A 377 8.31 13.89 -1.49
CA PHE A 377 9.15 13.61 -0.32
C PHE A 377 9.13 14.76 0.69
N ALA A 378 9.15 16.02 0.22
CA ALA A 378 9.05 17.20 1.09
C ALA A 378 7.69 17.30 1.80
N ILE A 379 6.58 16.95 1.15
CA ILE A 379 5.26 16.87 1.80
C ILE A 379 5.22 15.73 2.83
N MET A 380 5.75 14.55 2.51
CA MET A 380 5.88 13.43 3.47
C MET A 380 6.71 13.82 4.70
N ALA A 381 7.83 14.55 4.52
CA ALA A 381 8.70 15.00 5.61
C ALA A 381 8.02 15.98 6.60
N ARG A 382 6.88 16.56 6.23
CA ARG A 382 6.04 17.45 7.07
C ARG A 382 4.77 16.80 7.59
N ALA A 383 4.29 15.75 6.93
CA ALA A 383 2.97 15.16 7.16
C ALA A 383 2.86 14.41 8.50
N ARG A 384 1.75 14.63 9.21
CA ARG A 384 1.34 13.87 10.40
C ARG A 384 0.85 12.48 9.98
N ALA A 385 1.42 11.43 10.56
CA ALA A 385 0.96 10.06 10.38
C ALA A 385 -0.43 9.83 10.96
N GLN A 386 -1.22 8.95 10.33
CA GLN A 386 -2.44 8.38 10.91
C GLN A 386 -2.11 7.13 11.73
N ILE A 387 -1.29 6.24 11.18
CA ILE A 387 -1.16 4.86 11.68
C ILE A 387 0.06 4.62 12.57
N ARG A 388 0.83 5.66 12.93
CA ARG A 388 2.12 5.52 13.61
C ARG A 388 2.10 6.09 15.02
N GLN A 389 2.67 5.32 15.95
CA GLN A 389 2.91 5.72 17.34
C GLN A 389 4.41 6.03 17.58
N PRO A 390 4.75 6.97 18.48
CA PRO A 390 3.84 7.86 19.21
C PRO A 390 3.10 8.82 18.28
N LEU A 391 1.96 9.34 18.74
CA LEU A 391 1.23 10.42 18.06
C LEU A 391 2.17 11.60 17.73
N ASP A 392 1.81 12.36 16.70
CA ASP A 392 2.66 13.39 16.07
C ASP A 392 3.97 12.86 15.43
N SER A 393 4.05 11.55 15.20
CA SER A 393 5.00 10.95 14.27
C SER A 393 4.80 11.43 12.82
N ARG A 394 5.88 11.45 12.04
CA ARG A 394 5.85 11.72 10.60
C ARG A 394 5.31 10.52 9.82
N ALA A 395 4.49 10.81 8.80
CA ALA A 395 4.03 9.80 7.85
C ALA A 395 5.23 9.19 7.09
N GLN A 396 5.18 7.88 6.82
CA GLN A 396 6.28 7.18 6.16
C GLN A 396 5.78 6.26 5.04
N VAL A 397 6.05 6.68 3.81
CA VAL A 397 5.47 6.10 2.59
C VAL A 397 6.54 5.73 1.56
N SER A 398 6.16 4.89 0.61
CA SER A 398 6.87 4.69 -0.66
C SER A 398 6.16 5.48 -1.76
N ILE A 399 6.94 6.08 -2.66
CA ILE A 399 6.49 7.02 -3.68
C ILE A 399 7.00 6.53 -5.04
N SER A 400 6.10 6.34 -6.00
CA SER A 400 6.38 5.88 -7.36
C SER A 400 5.81 6.84 -8.40
N VAL A 401 6.57 7.11 -9.48
CA VAL A 401 6.08 7.86 -10.67
C VAL A 401 6.17 6.97 -11.90
N VAL A 402 5.17 7.06 -12.79
CA VAL A 402 5.10 6.31 -14.06
C VAL A 402 4.79 7.21 -15.25
N ASP A 403 5.21 6.81 -16.46
CA ASP A 403 4.73 7.38 -17.72
C ASP A 403 3.34 6.83 -18.10
N THR A 404 2.76 7.26 -19.22
CA THR A 404 1.41 6.82 -19.61
C THR A 404 1.32 5.32 -19.94
N ARG A 405 2.45 4.63 -20.14
CA ARG A 405 2.54 3.18 -20.36
C ARG A 405 2.68 2.38 -19.06
N GLY A 406 2.68 3.05 -17.91
CA GLY A 406 2.94 2.41 -16.62
C GLY A 406 4.42 2.08 -16.40
N THR A 407 5.33 2.64 -17.20
CA THR A 407 6.78 2.45 -17.06
C THR A 407 7.27 3.27 -15.87
N VAL A 408 7.95 2.62 -14.91
CA VAL A 408 8.47 3.32 -13.72
C VAL A 408 9.50 4.38 -14.13
N LEU A 409 9.29 5.63 -13.75
CA LEU A 409 10.20 6.76 -13.98
C LEU A 409 11.06 7.09 -12.75
N GLY A 410 10.69 6.56 -11.59
CA GLY A 410 11.50 6.56 -10.37
C GLY A 410 10.70 6.07 -9.18
N LEU A 411 11.39 5.51 -8.17
CA LEU A 411 10.81 5.11 -6.89
C LEU A 411 11.72 5.55 -5.75
N VAL A 412 11.15 6.24 -4.75
CA VAL A 412 11.83 6.68 -3.52
C VAL A 412 10.93 6.41 -2.31
N ARG A 413 11.51 6.23 -1.12
CA ARG A 413 10.74 6.00 0.11
C ARG A 413 11.45 6.51 1.36
N SER A 414 10.72 6.73 2.45
CA SER A 414 11.33 7.02 3.77
C SER A 414 12.00 5.79 4.40
N PRO A 415 12.85 5.96 5.43
CA PRO A 415 13.65 4.87 6.00
C PRO A 415 12.85 3.71 6.59
N ASP A 416 11.70 4.00 7.19
CA ASP A 416 10.88 3.05 7.98
C ASP A 416 9.42 3.01 7.50
N ALA A 417 9.18 3.29 6.21
CA ALA A 417 7.88 2.99 5.61
C ALA A 417 7.60 1.47 5.69
N PRO A 418 6.33 1.06 5.91
CA PRO A 418 5.91 -0.33 5.73
C PRO A 418 6.29 -0.85 4.33
N VAL A 419 6.64 -2.14 4.26
CA VAL A 419 7.19 -2.75 3.04
C VAL A 419 6.10 -3.07 2.01
N PHE A 420 4.85 -3.25 2.45
CA PHE A 420 3.70 -3.43 1.55
C PHE A 420 3.54 -2.25 0.57
N GLY A 421 3.85 -1.03 1.02
CA GLY A 421 3.67 0.20 0.26
C GLY A 421 4.53 0.31 -0.99
N ILE A 422 5.58 -0.50 -1.14
CA ILE A 422 6.50 -0.43 -2.28
C ILE A 422 5.79 -0.83 -3.59
N ASP A 423 5.20 -2.04 -3.66
CA ASP A 423 4.44 -2.49 -4.82
C ASP A 423 3.13 -1.72 -4.96
N VAL A 424 2.44 -1.45 -3.84
CA VAL A 424 1.16 -0.72 -3.83
C VAL A 424 1.31 0.72 -4.37
N SER A 425 2.39 1.44 -4.04
CA SER A 425 2.62 2.80 -4.59
C SER A 425 2.68 2.77 -6.13
N LEU A 426 3.27 1.73 -6.72
CA LEU A 426 3.31 1.52 -8.16
C LEU A 426 1.96 1.05 -8.72
N GLN A 427 1.24 0.15 -8.03
CA GLN A 427 -0.12 -0.25 -8.43
C GLN A 427 -1.06 0.95 -8.49
N LYS A 428 -1.05 1.82 -7.47
CA LYS A 428 -1.83 3.07 -7.43
C LYS A 428 -1.43 4.01 -8.56
N ALA A 429 -0.12 4.23 -8.80
CA ALA A 429 0.35 5.07 -9.90
C ALA A 429 -0.15 4.56 -11.26
N ARG A 430 0.03 3.27 -11.54
CA ARG A 430 -0.47 2.63 -12.77
C ARG A 430 -1.98 2.68 -12.91
N THR A 431 -2.71 2.53 -11.81
CA THR A 431 -4.18 2.63 -11.78
C THR A 431 -4.63 4.03 -12.23
N ALA A 432 -4.13 5.10 -11.59
CA ALA A 432 -4.48 6.48 -11.96
C ALA A 432 -4.06 6.84 -13.40
N ALA A 433 -2.88 6.39 -13.85
CA ALA A 433 -2.44 6.55 -15.24
C ALA A 433 -3.33 5.79 -16.22
N PHE A 434 -3.74 4.56 -15.89
CA PHE A 434 -4.52 3.70 -16.78
C PHE A 434 -5.96 4.20 -16.95
N PHE A 435 -6.69 4.47 -15.86
CA PHE A 435 -8.09 4.91 -15.96
C PHE A 435 -8.24 6.33 -16.52
N SER A 436 -7.19 7.16 -16.47
CA SER A 436 -7.12 8.44 -17.17
C SER A 436 -6.73 8.30 -18.65
N ASN A 437 -6.40 7.09 -19.15
CA ASN A 437 -5.86 6.89 -20.49
C ASN A 437 -6.99 6.71 -21.53
N PRO A 438 -6.91 7.35 -22.73
CA PRO A 438 -7.88 7.12 -23.80
C PRO A 438 -7.93 5.68 -24.33
N ARG A 439 -6.96 4.83 -23.98
CA ARG A 439 -6.94 3.41 -24.34
C ARG A 439 -7.62 2.48 -23.33
N ALA A 440 -8.07 2.97 -22.17
CA ALA A 440 -8.54 2.11 -21.06
C ALA A 440 -9.65 1.13 -21.47
N ALA A 441 -10.72 1.63 -22.12
CA ALA A 441 -11.81 0.78 -22.61
C ALA A 441 -11.35 -0.26 -23.66
N ALA A 442 -10.41 0.11 -24.53
CA ALA A 442 -9.91 -0.77 -25.59
C ALA A 442 -8.95 -1.85 -25.06
N GLU A 443 -8.03 -1.49 -24.15
CA GLU A 443 -7.10 -2.42 -23.53
C GLU A 443 -7.83 -3.41 -22.59
N LEU A 444 -8.82 -2.96 -21.80
CA LEU A 444 -9.72 -3.84 -21.05
C LEU A 444 -10.59 -4.73 -21.96
N GLY A 445 -11.17 -4.16 -23.02
CA GLY A 445 -11.98 -4.89 -24.00
C GLY A 445 -11.21 -5.95 -24.80
N ALA A 446 -9.87 -5.89 -24.77
CA ALA A 446 -8.97 -6.81 -25.46
C ALA A 446 -8.35 -7.89 -24.55
N VAL A 447 -8.56 -7.87 -23.23
CA VAL A 447 -7.94 -8.82 -22.29
C VAL A 447 -8.26 -10.28 -22.63
N VAL A 448 -7.27 -11.16 -22.53
CA VAL A 448 -7.41 -12.60 -22.80
C VAL A 448 -7.17 -13.43 -21.53
N THR A 449 -7.67 -14.66 -21.51
CA THR A 449 -7.32 -15.64 -20.48
C THR A 449 -5.87 -16.10 -20.68
N ALA A 450 -5.32 -16.86 -19.73
CA ALA A 450 -4.01 -17.51 -19.90
C ALA A 450 -3.92 -18.45 -21.13
N ALA A 451 -5.07 -18.88 -21.69
CA ALA A 451 -5.18 -19.68 -22.89
C ALA A 451 -5.43 -18.87 -24.19
N GLY A 452 -5.40 -17.53 -24.12
CA GLY A 452 -5.56 -16.65 -25.30
C GLY A 452 -7.00 -16.40 -25.75
N ALA A 453 -8.00 -17.02 -25.11
CA ALA A 453 -9.41 -16.75 -25.39
C ALA A 453 -9.87 -15.41 -24.76
N PRO A 454 -10.90 -14.73 -25.28
CA PRO A 454 -11.47 -13.53 -24.65
C PRO A 454 -11.87 -13.75 -23.18
N ASP A 455 -11.32 -12.95 -22.25
CA ASP A 455 -11.70 -13.05 -20.84
C ASP A 455 -12.92 -12.18 -20.51
N ALA A 456 -14.11 -12.79 -20.52
CA ALA A 456 -15.36 -12.12 -20.14
C ALA A 456 -15.34 -11.58 -18.70
N ASN A 457 -14.62 -12.25 -17.78
CA ASN A 457 -14.54 -11.84 -16.37
C ASN A 457 -13.91 -10.46 -16.20
N VAL A 458 -13.05 -10.05 -17.14
CA VAL A 458 -12.49 -8.69 -17.23
C VAL A 458 -13.26 -7.82 -18.22
N ARG A 459 -13.55 -8.31 -19.44
CA ARG A 459 -14.16 -7.50 -20.52
C ARG A 459 -15.53 -6.94 -20.15
N ASP A 460 -16.34 -7.68 -19.38
CA ASP A 460 -17.66 -7.22 -18.94
C ASP A 460 -17.61 -5.91 -18.12
N PHE A 461 -16.49 -5.63 -17.44
CA PHE A 461 -16.34 -4.38 -16.68
C PHE A 461 -16.31 -3.14 -17.57
N VAL A 462 -15.97 -3.25 -18.86
CA VAL A 462 -16.09 -2.11 -19.80
C VAL A 462 -17.56 -1.75 -20.01
N ALA A 463 -18.41 -2.75 -20.27
CA ALA A 463 -19.84 -2.54 -20.46
C ALA A 463 -20.52 -2.04 -19.17
N LYS A 464 -20.17 -2.63 -18.01
CA LYS A 464 -20.67 -2.20 -16.69
C LYS A 464 -20.28 -0.75 -16.37
N THR A 465 -19.02 -0.37 -16.61
CA THR A 465 -18.54 1.00 -16.36
C THR A 465 -19.23 2.01 -17.27
N ASN A 466 -19.33 1.73 -18.57
CA ASN A 466 -20.03 2.61 -19.50
C ASN A 466 -21.50 2.77 -19.09
N ALA A 467 -22.23 1.69 -18.78
CA ALA A 467 -23.62 1.75 -18.35
C ALA A 467 -23.82 2.53 -17.04
N PHE A 468 -22.98 2.28 -16.03
CA PHE A 468 -23.01 2.97 -14.72
C PHE A 468 -22.83 4.49 -14.84
N PHE A 469 -22.00 4.94 -15.79
CA PHE A 469 -21.78 6.35 -16.09
C PHE A 469 -22.65 6.90 -17.24
N GLY A 470 -23.74 6.22 -17.61
CA GLY A 470 -24.68 6.70 -18.64
C GLY A 470 -24.06 6.84 -20.05
N ASN A 471 -23.04 6.03 -20.35
CA ASN A 471 -22.16 6.09 -21.53
C ASN A 471 -21.31 7.37 -21.65
N THR A 472 -21.07 8.09 -20.55
CA THR A 472 -20.06 9.17 -20.52
C THR A 472 -18.63 8.61 -20.49
N GLY A 473 -17.65 9.40 -20.95
CA GLY A 473 -16.30 8.95 -21.32
C GLY A 473 -15.33 8.60 -20.19
N PHE A 474 -15.79 7.95 -19.12
CA PHE A 474 -14.97 7.60 -17.96
C PHE A 474 -13.77 6.69 -18.31
N LEU A 475 -13.90 5.85 -19.35
CA LEU A 475 -12.83 4.96 -19.85
C LEU A 475 -12.21 5.44 -21.19
N THR A 476 -12.42 6.71 -21.56
CA THR A 476 -11.95 7.29 -22.84
C THR A 476 -10.97 8.45 -22.68
N GLY A 477 -10.43 8.66 -21.47
CA GLY A 477 -9.47 9.73 -21.16
C GLY A 477 -10.07 11.14 -21.15
N GLN A 478 -11.39 11.28 -21.26
CA GLN A 478 -12.11 12.54 -21.08
C GLN A 478 -12.15 12.98 -19.61
N VAL A 479 -11.99 12.04 -18.68
CA VAL A 479 -11.91 12.27 -17.23
C VAL A 479 -10.51 11.92 -16.75
N ALA A 480 -9.93 12.80 -15.92
CA ALA A 480 -8.73 12.52 -15.15
C ALA A 480 -9.13 11.82 -13.85
N VAL A 481 -8.85 10.52 -13.76
CA VAL A 481 -9.36 9.64 -12.71
C VAL A 481 -8.27 9.39 -11.67
N SER A 482 -8.53 9.77 -10.42
CA SER A 482 -7.66 9.47 -9.28
C SER A 482 -7.96 8.10 -8.65
N ASN A 483 -7.05 7.62 -7.81
CA ASN A 483 -7.26 6.37 -7.08
C ASN A 483 -8.42 6.43 -6.07
N ARG A 484 -8.78 7.62 -5.58
CA ARG A 484 -9.96 7.78 -4.72
C ARG A 484 -11.25 7.57 -5.49
N ALA A 485 -11.35 8.07 -6.72
CA ALA A 485 -12.51 7.84 -7.58
C ALA A 485 -12.66 6.35 -7.95
N ILE A 486 -11.55 5.66 -8.25
CA ILE A 486 -11.54 4.20 -8.44
C ILE A 486 -12.01 3.48 -7.18
N GLY A 487 -11.51 3.86 -6.00
CA GLY A 487 -11.98 3.30 -4.73
C GLY A 487 -13.47 3.53 -4.49
N ASN A 488 -14.01 4.71 -4.83
CA ASN A 488 -15.44 4.99 -4.71
C ASN A 488 -16.30 4.03 -5.56
N ILE A 489 -15.88 3.69 -6.78
CA ILE A 489 -16.65 2.81 -7.69
C ILE A 489 -16.26 1.33 -7.61
N ALA A 490 -15.37 0.95 -6.71
CA ALA A 490 -14.95 -0.45 -6.47
C ALA A 490 -15.60 -1.07 -5.20
N ARG A 491 -16.62 -0.41 -4.64
CA ARG A 491 -17.36 -0.87 -3.45
C ARG A 491 -18.54 -1.79 -3.79
N PRO A 492 -18.91 -2.74 -2.91
CA PRO A 492 -20.01 -3.67 -3.16
C PRO A 492 -21.38 -3.02 -2.92
N TYR A 493 -21.38 -1.86 -2.27
CA TYR A 493 -22.47 -0.90 -2.14
C TYR A 493 -22.00 0.45 -2.70
N PHE A 494 -22.79 1.09 -3.55
CA PHE A 494 -22.49 2.43 -4.08
C PHE A 494 -23.64 3.43 -3.77
N PRO A 495 -23.36 4.56 -3.09
CA PRO A 495 -22.05 4.96 -2.53
C PRO A 495 -21.62 4.09 -1.35
N ASP A 496 -20.34 4.22 -0.98
CA ASP A 496 -19.77 3.58 0.21
C ASP A 496 -20.55 3.97 1.47
N GLY A 497 -20.76 3.03 2.39
CA GLY A 497 -21.62 3.21 3.57
C GLY A 497 -23.13 3.10 3.33
N GLU A 498 -23.64 3.24 2.10
CA GLU A 498 -25.09 3.06 1.85
C GLU A 498 -25.45 1.58 1.62
N ALA A 499 -25.65 0.85 2.72
CA ALA A 499 -26.03 -0.57 2.70
C ALA A 499 -27.32 -0.82 1.89
N GLY A 500 -27.37 -1.95 1.18
CA GLY A 500 -28.49 -2.35 0.32
C GLY A 500 -28.54 -1.68 -1.06
N ARG A 501 -27.61 -0.77 -1.37
CA ARG A 501 -27.43 -0.22 -2.73
C ARG A 501 -26.85 -1.26 -3.71
N PRO A 502 -27.00 -1.06 -5.04
CA PRO A 502 -26.24 -1.78 -6.04
C PRO A 502 -24.71 -1.54 -5.89
N PRO A 503 -23.86 -2.44 -6.41
CA PRO A 503 -22.41 -2.25 -6.40
C PRO A 503 -21.95 -1.11 -7.31
N GLY A 504 -20.75 -0.59 -7.02
CA GLY A 504 -20.03 0.31 -7.91
C GLY A 504 -19.54 -0.42 -9.18
N ALA A 505 -19.34 0.33 -10.26
CA ALA A 505 -18.99 -0.19 -11.59
C ALA A 505 -17.87 -1.23 -11.66
N LEU A 506 -16.88 -1.16 -10.74
CA LEU A 506 -15.68 -1.99 -10.73
C LEU A 506 -15.72 -3.11 -9.67
N SER A 507 -16.82 -3.23 -8.91
CA SER A 507 -16.99 -4.23 -7.85
C SER A 507 -17.73 -5.49 -8.33
N ARG A 508 -17.66 -6.56 -7.55
CA ARG A 508 -18.72 -7.59 -7.53
C ARG A 508 -19.97 -7.05 -6.83
N ASP A 509 -21.13 -7.64 -7.15
CA ASP A 509 -22.31 -7.61 -6.28
C ASP A 509 -21.96 -8.22 -4.92
N ILE A 510 -22.52 -7.73 -3.82
CA ILE A 510 -22.20 -8.22 -2.46
C ILE A 510 -22.37 -9.75 -2.32
N ARG A 511 -23.30 -10.38 -3.04
CA ARG A 511 -23.50 -11.85 -3.03
C ARG A 511 -22.43 -12.62 -3.82
N GLY A 512 -21.62 -11.93 -4.62
CA GLY A 512 -20.43 -12.47 -5.29
C GLY A 512 -19.11 -11.98 -4.67
N TRP A 513 -19.20 -11.12 -3.64
CA TRP A 513 -18.07 -10.41 -3.07
C TRP A 513 -17.42 -11.18 -1.92
N SER A 514 -16.10 -11.03 -1.78
CA SER A 514 -15.35 -11.33 -0.56
C SER A 514 -13.97 -10.67 -0.64
N PRO A 515 -13.15 -10.73 0.43
CA PRO A 515 -11.70 -10.47 0.34
C PRO A 515 -10.95 -11.25 -0.77
N PHE A 516 -11.54 -12.31 -1.34
CA PHE A 516 -10.98 -13.09 -2.47
C PHE A 516 -11.65 -12.82 -3.83
N SER A 517 -12.65 -11.93 -3.88
CA SER A 517 -13.43 -11.61 -5.09
C SER A 517 -13.95 -10.17 -4.96
N THR A 518 -13.08 -9.18 -5.17
CA THR A 518 -13.41 -7.76 -5.00
C THR A 518 -14.10 -7.18 -6.23
N GLY A 519 -13.71 -7.58 -7.44
CA GLY A 519 -14.26 -7.05 -8.69
C GLY A 519 -13.24 -7.09 -9.82
N LEU A 520 -13.09 -5.98 -10.55
CA LEU A 520 -12.10 -5.87 -11.65
C LEU A 520 -10.66 -6.15 -11.16
N GLN A 521 -10.33 -5.79 -9.92
CA GLN A 521 -9.02 -6.03 -9.34
C GLN A 521 -8.69 -7.52 -9.26
N SER A 522 -9.57 -8.33 -8.67
CA SER A 522 -9.42 -9.79 -8.57
C SER A 522 -9.56 -10.47 -9.95
N ALA A 523 -10.44 -9.96 -10.82
CA ALA A 523 -10.62 -10.45 -12.19
C ALA A 523 -9.34 -10.35 -13.04
N LEU A 524 -8.60 -9.23 -12.93
CA LEU A 524 -7.37 -8.99 -13.70
C LEU A 524 -6.24 -9.96 -13.34
N ILE A 525 -6.16 -10.37 -12.07
CA ILE A 525 -5.00 -11.07 -11.50
C ILE A 525 -5.21 -12.59 -11.36
N VAL A 526 -6.47 -13.08 -11.31
CA VAL A 526 -6.78 -14.49 -10.99
C VAL A 526 -6.12 -15.48 -11.94
N GLN A 527 -6.08 -15.17 -13.25
CA GLN A 527 -5.41 -15.98 -14.27
C GLN A 527 -3.91 -16.19 -13.95
N ASN A 528 -3.24 -15.19 -13.35
CA ASN A 528 -1.84 -15.30 -12.94
C ASN A 528 -1.65 -16.02 -11.60
N LEU A 529 -2.62 -15.94 -10.66
CA LEU A 529 -2.60 -16.77 -9.46
C LEU A 529 -2.74 -18.26 -9.82
N VAL A 530 -3.64 -18.61 -10.74
CA VAL A 530 -3.80 -19.99 -11.25
C VAL A 530 -2.50 -20.51 -11.88
N GLN A 531 -1.77 -19.67 -12.64
CA GLN A 531 -0.46 -20.04 -13.16
C GLN A 531 0.55 -20.37 -12.05
N VAL A 532 0.56 -19.64 -10.94
CA VAL A 532 1.47 -19.87 -9.80
C VAL A 532 1.12 -21.14 -9.04
N LEU A 533 -0.17 -21.43 -8.85
CA LEU A 533 -0.64 -22.70 -8.28
C LEU A 533 -0.29 -23.90 -9.18
N GLY A 534 -0.21 -23.69 -10.50
CA GLY A 534 0.34 -24.63 -11.47
C GLY A 534 1.88 -24.70 -11.53
N GLY A 535 2.60 -24.02 -10.63
CA GLY A 535 4.07 -24.00 -10.58
C GLY A 535 4.76 -23.04 -11.57
N GLY A 536 3.99 -22.19 -12.25
CA GLY A 536 4.51 -21.17 -13.18
C GLY A 536 5.05 -19.91 -12.48
N ASP A 537 5.86 -19.16 -13.20
CA ASP A 537 6.52 -17.92 -12.73
C ASP A 537 6.11 -16.70 -13.57
N PRO A 538 4.86 -16.22 -13.48
CA PRO A 538 4.39 -15.06 -14.23
C PRO A 538 5.21 -13.80 -13.93
N ARG A 539 5.38 -12.97 -14.97
CA ARG A 539 6.17 -11.72 -14.94
C ARG A 539 5.35 -10.46 -15.21
N GLN A 540 4.03 -10.60 -15.32
CA GLN A 540 3.06 -9.51 -15.27
C GLN A 540 1.73 -10.02 -14.67
N CYS A 541 1.03 -9.18 -13.90
CA CYS A 541 -0.23 -9.50 -13.20
C CYS A 541 -1.50 -9.16 -13.99
N SER A 542 -1.42 -9.04 -15.31
CA SER A 542 -2.62 -8.95 -16.15
C SER A 542 -2.33 -9.40 -17.57
N PHE A 543 -3.39 -9.78 -18.27
CA PHE A 543 -3.38 -10.16 -19.68
C PHE A 543 -3.92 -9.03 -20.58
N LEU A 544 -3.69 -7.78 -20.18
CA LEU A 544 -3.84 -6.62 -21.06
C LEU A 544 -2.85 -6.72 -22.24
N PRO A 545 -3.19 -6.17 -23.42
CA PRO A 545 -2.24 -6.04 -24.52
C PRO A 545 -0.97 -5.31 -24.09
N ASN A 546 0.19 -5.83 -24.52
CA ASN A 546 1.47 -5.16 -24.26
C ASN A 546 1.55 -3.86 -25.07
N THR A 547 2.09 -2.80 -24.44
CA THR A 547 2.42 -1.55 -25.14
C THR A 547 3.70 -1.73 -25.96
N ALA A 548 4.09 -0.68 -26.70
CA ALA A 548 5.34 -0.67 -27.46
C ALA A 548 6.63 -0.83 -26.61
N SER A 549 6.56 -0.78 -25.28
CA SER A 549 7.68 -1.12 -24.39
C SER A 549 7.85 -2.63 -24.15
N GLY A 550 6.92 -3.46 -24.61
CA GLY A 550 6.88 -4.89 -24.31
C GLY A 550 6.20 -5.24 -22.98
N GLN A 551 5.84 -4.25 -22.15
CA GLN A 551 5.00 -4.42 -20.95
C GLN A 551 3.60 -3.86 -21.19
N ASN A 552 2.57 -4.42 -20.53
CA ASN A 552 1.24 -3.82 -20.46
C ASN A 552 1.14 -2.78 -19.32
N ARG A 553 0.13 -1.90 -19.37
CA ARG A 553 0.00 -0.75 -18.47
C ARG A 553 -0.28 -1.12 -17.01
N LEU A 554 -0.71 -2.36 -16.76
CA LEU A 554 -1.11 -2.90 -15.46
C LEU A 554 -0.25 -4.13 -15.09
N ALA A 555 1.07 -4.04 -15.28
CA ALA A 555 2.00 -5.15 -15.10
C ALA A 555 2.09 -5.69 -13.65
N ASN A 556 1.63 -4.94 -12.64
CA ASN A 556 1.42 -5.44 -11.26
C ASN A 556 -0.04 -5.34 -10.79
N GLY A 557 -1.01 -5.23 -11.70
CA GLY A 557 -2.44 -5.14 -11.39
C GLY A 557 -2.90 -3.70 -11.09
N ILE A 558 -3.99 -3.57 -10.31
CA ILE A 558 -4.56 -2.28 -9.87
C ILE A 558 -4.73 -2.24 -8.35
N GLN A 559 -4.77 -1.04 -7.78
CA GLN A 559 -5.19 -0.83 -6.38
C GLN A 559 -6.45 0.03 -6.31
N ILE A 560 -7.39 -0.38 -5.45
CA ILE A 560 -8.74 0.21 -5.35
C ILE A 560 -8.98 1.02 -4.05
N PHE A 561 -7.95 1.70 -3.55
CA PHE A 561 -8.05 2.69 -2.46
C PHE A 561 -7.15 3.92 -2.73
N PRO A 562 -7.35 5.06 -2.04
CA PRO A 562 -6.70 6.34 -2.35
C PRO A 562 -5.17 6.34 -2.26
N GLY A 563 -4.52 7.36 -2.82
CA GLY A 563 -3.06 7.55 -2.81
C GLY A 563 -2.42 7.71 -4.19
N ALA A 564 -3.15 8.11 -5.22
CA ALA A 564 -2.57 8.43 -6.53
C ALA A 564 -3.42 9.40 -7.35
N VAL A 565 -2.73 10.26 -8.10
CA VAL A 565 -3.30 11.21 -9.04
C VAL A 565 -2.56 11.15 -10.38
N PRO A 566 -3.27 11.33 -11.50
CA PRO A 566 -2.64 11.44 -12.82
C PRO A 566 -1.90 12.79 -12.97
N ILE A 567 -0.85 12.81 -13.77
CA ILE A 567 -0.02 13.98 -14.07
C ILE A 567 -0.33 14.44 -15.50
N TYR A 568 -0.59 15.74 -15.66
CA TYR A 568 -1.01 16.35 -16.92
C TYR A 568 -0.02 17.41 -17.41
N ARG A 569 0.15 17.51 -18.73
CA ARG A 569 0.77 18.61 -19.45
C ARG A 569 -0.34 19.36 -20.19
N GLY A 570 -0.85 20.45 -19.59
CA GLY A 570 -2.07 21.10 -20.04
C GLY A 570 -3.28 20.16 -19.93
N ALA A 571 -3.91 19.82 -21.06
CA ALA A 571 -5.02 18.87 -21.13
C ALA A 571 -4.60 17.43 -21.45
N THR A 572 -3.30 17.15 -21.63
CA THR A 572 -2.78 15.83 -22.01
C THR A 572 -2.24 15.08 -20.80
N LEU A 573 -2.72 13.87 -20.54
CA LEU A 573 -2.11 12.93 -19.58
C LEU A 573 -0.67 12.63 -20.01
N VAL A 574 0.30 12.73 -19.10
CA VAL A 574 1.72 12.39 -19.35
C VAL A 574 2.31 11.38 -18.35
N GLY A 575 1.55 10.97 -17.34
CA GLY A 575 1.96 9.98 -16.35
C GLY A 575 1.05 9.95 -15.12
N ALA A 576 1.53 9.37 -14.02
CA ALA A 576 0.90 9.48 -12.71
C ALA A 576 1.93 9.32 -11.57
N ILE A 577 1.57 9.82 -10.39
CA ILE A 577 2.24 9.51 -9.13
C ILE A 577 1.34 8.59 -8.28
N GLY A 578 1.95 7.68 -7.55
CA GLY A 578 1.29 6.90 -6.50
C GLY A 578 2.14 6.80 -5.25
N VAL A 579 1.46 6.75 -4.11
CA VAL A 579 2.03 6.84 -2.77
C VAL A 579 1.37 5.79 -1.89
N SER A 580 2.14 5.05 -1.10
CA SER A 580 1.58 4.12 -0.13
C SER A 580 2.49 3.87 1.07
N GLY A 581 1.90 3.90 2.28
CA GLY A 581 2.54 3.40 3.50
C GLY A 581 1.99 3.95 4.81
N ASP A 582 1.09 4.93 4.78
CA ASP A 582 0.45 5.49 5.97
C ASP A 582 -1.09 5.47 5.83
N GLY A 583 -1.82 6.38 6.47
CA GLY A 583 -3.25 6.56 6.22
C GLY A 583 -3.56 6.94 4.76
N ILE A 584 -4.72 6.51 4.25
CA ILE A 584 -5.11 6.72 2.84
C ILE A 584 -5.26 8.20 2.46
N ASP A 585 -5.55 9.08 3.41
CA ASP A 585 -5.64 10.52 3.21
C ASP A 585 -4.25 11.19 3.23
N GLN A 586 -3.30 10.69 4.04
CA GLN A 586 -1.88 11.05 3.96
C GLN A 586 -1.30 10.66 2.59
N ASP A 587 -1.52 9.42 2.15
CA ASP A 587 -1.09 8.94 0.83
C ASP A 587 -1.62 9.84 -0.30
N ASP A 588 -2.93 10.16 -0.29
CA ASP A 588 -3.57 11.03 -1.30
C ASP A 588 -2.98 12.45 -1.27
N MET A 589 -2.89 13.06 -0.09
CA MET A 589 -2.33 14.41 0.11
C MET A 589 -0.90 14.50 -0.41
N ILE A 590 -0.05 13.53 -0.08
CA ILE A 590 1.36 13.49 -0.53
C ILE A 590 1.41 13.40 -2.07
N SER A 591 0.55 12.57 -2.68
CA SER A 591 0.47 12.42 -4.14
C SER A 591 0.00 13.72 -4.84
N PHE A 592 -1.02 14.36 -4.28
CA PHE A 592 -1.68 15.55 -4.83
C PHE A 592 -0.81 16.81 -4.68
N LEU A 593 -0.31 17.08 -3.47
CA LEU A 593 0.53 18.24 -3.20
C LEU A 593 1.93 18.11 -3.82
N GLY A 594 2.50 16.90 -3.86
CA GLY A 594 3.76 16.66 -4.58
C GLY A 594 3.65 16.99 -6.07
N THR A 595 2.59 16.51 -6.74
CA THR A 595 2.30 16.85 -8.14
C THR A 595 2.07 18.36 -8.34
N SER A 596 1.34 18.99 -7.42
CA SER A 596 1.03 20.41 -7.50
C SER A 596 2.26 21.30 -7.31
N ASN A 597 3.06 21.06 -6.26
CA ASN A 597 4.30 21.78 -6.01
C ASN A 597 5.30 21.59 -7.14
N ALA A 598 5.43 20.37 -7.68
CA ALA A 598 6.34 20.10 -8.79
C ALA A 598 5.93 20.91 -10.03
N GLY A 599 4.64 20.98 -10.35
CA GLY A 599 4.13 21.83 -11.42
C GLY A 599 4.44 23.32 -11.23
N LEU A 600 4.36 23.83 -10.00
CA LEU A 600 4.77 25.20 -9.66
C LEU A 600 6.30 25.41 -9.76
N ARG A 601 7.09 24.37 -9.47
CA ARG A 601 8.56 24.43 -9.41
C ARG A 601 9.26 24.33 -10.77
N VAL A 602 8.78 23.47 -11.68
CA VAL A 602 9.38 23.28 -13.01
C VAL A 602 8.53 23.81 -14.17
N GLY A 603 7.25 24.09 -13.95
CA GLY A 603 6.32 24.50 -15.00
C GLY A 603 5.98 23.36 -15.97
N GLY A 604 5.08 23.63 -16.91
CA GLY A 604 4.70 22.71 -18.00
C GLY A 604 3.82 21.52 -17.59
N ILE A 605 4.05 20.93 -16.43
CA ILE A 605 3.25 19.83 -15.84
C ILE A 605 2.44 20.29 -14.63
N GLY A 606 1.51 19.45 -14.19
CA GLY A 606 0.83 19.60 -12.91
C GLY A 606 -0.31 18.59 -12.72
N LEU A 607 -1.24 18.95 -11.83
CA LEU A 607 -2.51 18.25 -11.69
C LEU A 607 -3.37 18.45 -12.96
N PRO A 608 -4.31 17.54 -13.27
CA PRO A 608 -5.32 17.75 -14.30
C PRO A 608 -6.10 19.07 -14.09
N PRO A 609 -6.54 19.72 -15.18
CA PRO A 609 -7.49 20.84 -15.11
C PRO A 609 -8.74 20.44 -14.31
N ALA A 610 -9.19 21.30 -13.39
CA ALA A 610 -10.31 20.99 -12.50
C ALA A 610 -11.59 20.59 -13.26
N SER A 611 -11.83 21.16 -14.44
CA SER A 611 -12.98 20.86 -15.31
C SER A 611 -13.01 19.43 -15.88
N VAL A 612 -11.94 18.64 -15.78
CA VAL A 612 -11.88 17.23 -16.22
C VAL A 612 -11.57 16.26 -15.09
N ARG A 613 -11.45 16.72 -13.84
CA ARG A 613 -11.21 15.83 -12.68
C ARG A 613 -12.42 14.94 -12.42
N SER A 614 -12.18 13.76 -11.82
CA SER A 614 -13.26 12.85 -11.41
C SER A 614 -14.26 13.46 -10.43
N ASP A 615 -13.91 14.52 -9.69
CA ASP A 615 -14.85 15.28 -8.84
C ASP A 615 -15.88 16.13 -9.61
N GLN A 616 -15.78 16.19 -10.94
CA GLN A 616 -16.85 16.72 -11.82
C GLN A 616 -17.85 15.63 -12.26
N VAL A 617 -17.59 14.35 -11.94
CA VAL A 617 -18.44 13.22 -12.33
C VAL A 617 -19.50 12.95 -11.26
N GLU A 618 -20.77 13.02 -11.66
CA GLU A 618 -21.92 12.78 -10.79
C GLU A 618 -22.76 11.58 -11.28
N VAL A 619 -22.70 10.48 -10.54
CA VAL A 619 -23.47 9.25 -10.80
C VAL A 619 -24.92 9.44 -10.34
N PRO A 620 -25.93 9.25 -11.20
CA PRO A 620 -27.33 9.24 -10.78
C PRO A 620 -27.67 7.96 -10.03
N LEU A 621 -28.31 8.08 -8.87
CA LEU A 621 -28.86 6.94 -8.12
C LEU A 621 -30.32 6.69 -8.54
N ALA A 622 -30.78 5.44 -8.38
CA ALA A 622 -32.18 5.06 -8.63
C ALA A 622 -33.20 5.84 -7.77
N THR A 623 -32.76 6.51 -6.69
CA THR A 623 -33.58 7.39 -5.85
C THR A 623 -33.62 8.86 -6.34
N GLY A 624 -33.13 9.16 -7.54
CA GLY A 624 -33.11 10.52 -8.13
C GLY A 624 -31.98 11.43 -7.62
N ASN A 625 -31.41 11.14 -6.46
CA ASN A 625 -30.20 11.80 -5.94
C ASN A 625 -28.99 11.53 -6.85
N ARG A 626 -27.96 12.37 -6.76
CA ARG A 626 -26.67 12.16 -7.44
C ARG A 626 -25.52 12.05 -6.44
N VAL A 627 -24.58 11.16 -6.73
CA VAL A 627 -23.32 11.00 -5.98
C VAL A 627 -22.18 11.54 -6.81
N ARG A 628 -21.50 12.56 -6.30
CA ARG A 628 -20.26 13.09 -6.87
C ARG A 628 -19.08 12.22 -6.42
N LEU A 629 -18.23 11.78 -7.34
CA LEU A 629 -16.99 11.08 -6.98
C LEU A 629 -16.01 12.06 -6.30
N ARG A 630 -14.99 11.55 -5.60
CA ARG A 630 -13.93 12.39 -5.03
C ARG A 630 -12.65 12.30 -5.88
N PHE A 631 -11.96 13.42 -6.09
CA PHE A 631 -10.63 13.41 -6.71
C PHE A 631 -9.51 13.21 -5.68
N VAL A 632 -9.60 13.84 -4.51
CA VAL A 632 -8.61 13.72 -3.42
C VAL A 632 -9.29 13.82 -2.05
N GLY A 633 -8.66 13.29 -1.02
CA GLY A 633 -8.94 13.59 0.39
C GLY A 633 -7.66 14.01 1.12
N CYS A 634 -7.75 15.03 1.96
CA CYS A 634 -6.65 15.48 2.83
C CYS A 634 -7.06 15.24 4.30
N PRO A 635 -6.13 14.81 5.17
CA PRO A 635 -6.42 14.62 6.59
C PRO A 635 -6.61 15.97 7.29
N PHE A 636 -7.34 15.97 8.41
CA PHE A 636 -7.40 17.12 9.32
C PHE A 636 -6.06 17.30 10.04
N ALA A 637 -5.65 18.56 10.29
CA ALA A 637 -4.34 18.91 10.81
C ALA A 637 -3.19 18.15 10.10
N PRO A 638 -3.03 18.33 8.77
CA PRO A 638 -2.16 17.51 7.93
C PRO A 638 -0.66 17.57 8.29
N PHE A 639 -0.18 18.66 8.88
CA PHE A 639 1.24 18.91 9.09
C PHE A 639 1.63 19.01 10.57
N LEU A 640 2.92 18.75 10.84
CA LEU A 640 3.54 18.83 12.16
C LEU A 640 4.26 20.16 12.42
N ASP A 641 4.47 20.97 11.38
CA ASP A 641 5.24 22.22 11.42
C ASP A 641 4.40 23.49 11.14
N THR A 642 3.14 23.33 10.70
CA THR A 642 2.19 24.43 10.50
C THR A 642 0.78 24.04 10.98
N SER A 643 -0.05 25.05 11.23
CA SER A 643 -1.49 24.89 11.53
C SER A 643 -2.36 24.90 10.26
N GLU A 644 -1.76 24.74 9.07
CA GLU A 644 -2.47 24.74 7.79
C GLU A 644 -3.48 23.58 7.75
N ASN A 645 -4.68 23.85 7.21
CA ASN A 645 -5.77 22.89 7.10
C ASN A 645 -6.43 23.03 5.72
N ASN A 646 -7.26 22.06 5.32
CA ASN A 646 -7.96 22.06 4.03
C ASN A 646 -7.02 22.18 2.81
N VAL A 647 -5.77 21.72 2.94
CA VAL A 647 -4.68 22.00 1.97
C VAL A 647 -4.91 21.45 0.56
N CYS A 648 -5.84 20.50 0.39
CA CYS A 648 -6.32 20.01 -0.91
C CYS A 648 -7.31 20.95 -1.62
N GLN A 649 -8.00 21.86 -0.92
CA GLN A 649 -9.18 22.58 -1.45
C GLN A 649 -8.87 23.74 -2.40
N ALA A 650 -7.60 24.12 -2.56
CA ALA A 650 -7.19 25.38 -3.20
C ALA A 650 -6.39 25.21 -4.51
N ARG A 651 -6.34 24.00 -5.10
CA ARG A 651 -5.42 23.64 -6.20
C ARG A 651 -6.01 22.64 -7.20
#